data_AF-A0AAD1WPZ2-F1
#
_entry.id   AF-A0AAD1WPZ2-F1
#
_cell.length_a   1.000
_cell.length_b   1.000
_cell.length_c   1.000
_cell.angle_alpha   90.00
_cell.angle_beta   90.00
_cell.angle_gamma   90.00
#
_symmetry.space_group_name_H-M   'P 1'
#
loop_
_entity.id
_entity.type
_entity.pdbx_description
1 polymer ?
#
loop_
_entity_poly.entity_id
_entity_poly.type
_entity_poly.pdbx_seq_one_letter_code
_entity_poly.pdbx_strand_id
1 'polypeptide(L)'
;MAYAGLNGLRAMSLQTRAVKRPQSTAKDKVDMSPDRTTSSHLIQTAINMTSGAMGGVACVFSGQPFDTAKVKMQTFPSMYRGFFDCAIRTYKVDGFRGLYHGTIPALVANVGENAVLFACYGFCQDIVAYSMGIQHASQLSNFQKATAGSMAAVFSSLVLCPTELVKCRMQTQHEMRLLGNKDIPRRSTPWSVVHSIINTEGVPGLFRGLSSTWLREIPGYFFFFGGYELSNTILNRNSREPPGALMVTVSGGVGGACFWLAVYPVDSVKSRIQVLSPGKHSAGFILSLLHIFRTEGLFTLYAGLMPTVVRAFPSNAALFLAYEMTKRNLTSYSHSSLFSYMYNKYILQNRKSPSDAAVMCYNKGCGQTFLLKDNSADACLFHPGYPIFHDALKGWSCCKKRTTDFSEFLAIQGCTKGPHSNEKPLEPLRPEVSGTKSKSDSGSNSCTEIIVQGPKSAEKMQKERPSAQEQMRPLTFKVSRSLEEVLEKLRLEAKEVSVQKAETDVAVVGTRCKHSGCKEVYQGPESDAGTCVYHPGVPVFHEGMKYWSCCAIRTSDFNEFLDQKGCSSGKHLWVQIAGKKEVSCRYDWHQTGSLVVITIYAKAALPELSSVHANRTTIDIQISFQEKSEFKRQLELWGVIDVDKSFVNLLPTKVEITLRKSYPVTWGRLELSAISTQPSPECEPQPTCEPLQDKGEESDDCLSWSEDEEFSD
;
A
#
# COMPACT_ATOMS: atom_id res chain seq x y z
N MET A 1 -21.83 -28.77 56.06
CA MET A 1 -21.49 -28.43 57.47
C MET A 1 -20.14 -27.71 57.42
N ALA A 2 -20.17 -26.38 57.35
CA ALA A 2 -20.12 -25.44 58.49
C ALA A 2 -18.68 -24.88 58.58
N TYR A 3 -18.41 -23.76 57.91
CA TYR A 3 -18.35 -22.41 58.51
C TYR A 3 -17.26 -22.26 59.58
N ALA A 4 -16.15 -21.59 59.22
CA ALA A 4 -15.34 -20.66 60.03
C ALA A 4 -13.97 -20.49 59.35
N GLY A 5 -13.41 -19.29 59.12
CA GLY A 5 -13.84 -17.96 59.49
C GLY A 5 -13.07 -16.90 58.69
N LEU A 6 -13.78 -15.83 58.37
CA LEU A 6 -13.21 -14.54 58.02
C LEU A 6 -12.40 -14.00 59.21
N ASN A 7 -11.20 -13.47 58.96
CA ASN A 7 -10.64 -12.29 59.64
C ASN A 7 -9.29 -11.91 59.02
N GLY A 8 -9.18 -10.69 58.46
CA GLY A 8 -7.89 -10.15 58.02
C GLY A 8 -7.89 -9.05 56.95
N LEU A 9 -8.83 -8.10 56.98
CA LEU A 9 -8.70 -6.83 56.24
C LEU A 9 -7.73 -5.91 57.01
N ARG A 10 -6.56 -5.58 56.44
CA ARG A 10 -5.97 -4.21 56.37
C ARG A 10 -4.48 -4.23 56.01
N ALA A 11 -4.13 -3.20 55.22
CA ALA A 11 -2.84 -2.52 55.08
C ALA A 11 -1.90 -2.97 53.94
N MET A 12 -1.83 -2.07 52.95
CA MET A 12 -0.60 -1.45 52.42
C MET A 12 0.45 -2.40 51.78
N SER A 13 0.60 -2.34 50.45
CA SER A 13 1.54 -1.45 49.77
C SER A 13 3.01 -1.67 50.15
N LEU A 14 3.82 -1.89 49.11
CA LEU A 14 5.29 -1.79 49.07
C LEU A 14 6.07 -2.85 49.86
N GLN A 15 6.90 -3.66 49.18
CA GLN A 15 8.31 -3.31 48.94
C GLN A 15 9.12 -4.55 48.53
N THR A 16 9.71 -4.43 47.35
CA THR A 16 11.14 -4.67 47.13
C THR A 16 11.99 -4.48 48.40
N ARG A 17 12.62 -5.54 48.89
CA ARG A 17 13.83 -5.53 49.75
C ARG A 17 14.47 -6.92 49.65
N ALA A 18 15.77 -7.12 49.60
CA ALA A 18 16.93 -6.28 49.36
C ALA A 18 18.07 -7.28 49.06
N VAL A 19 18.68 -7.21 47.88
CA VAL A 19 20.05 -7.73 47.74
C VAL A 19 20.96 -6.64 48.32
N LYS A 20 21.65 -6.94 49.42
CA LYS A 20 22.71 -6.08 49.98
C LYS A 20 23.77 -5.83 48.89
N ARG A 21 23.77 -4.63 48.31
CA ARG A 21 24.96 -4.02 47.71
C ARG A 21 25.77 -3.35 48.83
N PRO A 22 27.11 -3.29 48.72
CA PRO A 22 27.96 -2.71 49.75
C PRO A 22 27.66 -1.22 49.93
N GLN A 23 27.75 -0.76 51.18
CA GLN A 23 27.52 0.62 51.60
C GLN A 23 28.42 1.60 50.83
N SER A 24 27.81 2.60 50.20
CA SER A 24 28.45 3.86 49.82
C SER A 24 27.48 4.98 50.19
N THR A 25 28.02 5.96 50.89
CA THR A 25 27.35 7.03 51.65
C THR A 25 26.54 7.99 50.79
N ALA A 26 25.45 8.49 51.37
CA ALA A 26 24.55 9.49 50.82
C ALA A 26 25.24 10.84 50.50
N LYS A 27 24.96 11.38 49.31
CA LYS A 27 24.67 12.81 49.05
C LYS A 27 24.14 13.01 47.62
N ASP A 28 23.22 13.96 47.49
CA ASP A 28 22.70 14.63 46.28
C ASP A 28 21.57 13.94 45.48
N LYS A 29 20.31 14.31 45.83
CA LYS A 29 19.16 14.25 44.92
C LYS A 29 19.30 15.38 43.90
N VAL A 30 19.60 15.04 42.65
CA VAL A 30 19.45 15.92 41.49
C VAL A 30 18.06 15.66 40.88
N ASP A 31 17.24 16.69 40.84
CA ASP A 31 15.93 16.69 40.21
C ASP A 31 16.09 16.45 38.69
N MET A 32 15.45 15.40 38.15
CA MET A 32 15.69 14.95 36.77
C MET A 32 14.46 15.19 35.91
N SER A 33 14.66 15.98 34.84
CA SER A 33 13.62 16.47 33.93
C SER A 33 12.86 15.38 33.15
N PRO A 34 11.56 15.60 32.82
CA PRO A 34 10.67 14.62 32.19
C PRO A 34 11.07 14.15 30.77
N ASP A 35 11.94 14.89 30.06
CA ASP A 35 12.40 14.53 28.71
C ASP A 35 13.28 13.27 28.63
N ARG A 36 13.92 12.87 29.75
CA ARG A 36 14.85 11.72 29.77
C ARG A 36 14.15 10.36 29.72
N THR A 37 12.95 10.26 30.29
CA THR A 37 12.14 9.03 30.32
C THR A 37 11.64 8.66 28.92
N THR A 38 11.13 9.62 28.16
CA THR A 38 10.54 9.41 26.83
C THR A 38 11.57 8.87 25.81
N SER A 39 12.80 9.40 25.84
CA SER A 39 13.89 8.96 24.95
C SER A 39 14.32 7.50 25.21
N SER A 40 14.30 7.07 26.48
CA SER A 40 14.65 5.69 26.84
C SER A 40 13.60 4.67 26.41
N HIS A 41 12.31 5.05 26.45
CA HIS A 41 11.21 4.22 25.97
C HIS A 41 11.25 4.04 24.44
N LEU A 42 11.56 5.11 23.69
CA LEU A 42 11.67 5.03 22.23
C LEU A 42 12.79 4.07 21.78
N ILE A 43 13.95 4.12 22.44
CA ILE A 43 15.07 3.22 22.14
C ILE A 43 14.70 1.76 22.43
N GLN A 44 14.05 1.48 23.58
CA GLN A 44 13.61 0.12 23.92
C GLN A 44 12.55 -0.40 22.94
N THR A 45 11.61 0.44 22.53
CA THR A 45 10.62 0.10 21.50
C THR A 45 11.30 -0.23 20.16
N ALA A 46 12.27 0.57 19.72
CA ALA A 46 13.02 0.30 18.50
C ALA A 46 13.80 -1.02 18.57
N ILE A 47 14.48 -1.30 19.69
CA ILE A 47 15.19 -2.57 19.90
C ILE A 47 14.23 -3.76 19.81
N ASN A 48 13.09 -3.69 20.49
CA ASN A 48 12.09 -4.76 20.47
C ASN A 48 11.50 -4.96 19.06
N MET A 49 11.25 -3.88 18.32
CA MET A 49 10.73 -3.94 16.96
C MET A 49 11.74 -4.57 15.99
N THR A 50 13.01 -4.15 16.02
CA THR A 50 14.06 -4.73 15.19
C THR A 50 14.30 -6.21 15.53
N SER A 51 14.31 -6.55 16.82
CA SER A 51 14.46 -7.94 17.27
C SER A 51 13.29 -8.81 16.82
N GLY A 52 12.06 -8.29 16.89
CA GLY A 52 10.86 -8.95 16.37
C GLY A 52 10.92 -9.19 14.87
N ALA A 53 11.35 -8.19 14.10
CA ALA A 53 11.51 -8.31 12.65
C ALA A 53 12.56 -9.39 12.27
N MET A 54 13.72 -9.39 12.94
CA MET A 54 14.77 -10.39 12.72
C MET A 54 14.31 -11.80 13.10
N GLY A 55 13.55 -11.94 14.20
CA GLY A 55 12.89 -13.18 14.58
C GLY A 55 11.92 -13.69 13.50
N GLY A 56 11.06 -12.81 12.97
CA GLY A 56 10.13 -13.14 11.89
C GLY A 56 10.83 -13.59 10.60
N VAL A 57 11.93 -12.93 10.23
CA VAL A 57 12.75 -13.32 9.07
C VAL A 57 13.34 -14.72 9.28
N ALA A 58 13.97 -14.97 10.43
CA ALA A 58 14.57 -16.27 10.74
C ALA A 58 13.52 -17.41 10.76
N CYS A 59 12.32 -17.13 11.26
CA CYS A 59 11.17 -18.04 11.23
C CYS A 59 10.79 -18.46 9.80
N VAL A 60 10.66 -17.49 8.89
CA VAL A 60 10.28 -17.77 7.50
C VAL A 60 11.39 -18.55 6.79
N PHE A 61 12.66 -18.17 6.93
CA PHE A 61 13.76 -18.86 6.26
C PHE A 61 13.96 -20.31 6.74
N SER A 62 13.84 -20.56 8.05
CA SER A 62 13.95 -21.92 8.60
C SER A 62 12.72 -22.78 8.25
N GLY A 63 11.55 -22.17 8.14
CA GLY A 63 10.30 -22.88 7.89
C GLY A 63 9.96 -23.10 6.41
N GLN A 64 10.47 -22.27 5.51
CA GLN A 64 10.06 -22.28 4.11
C GLN A 64 10.16 -23.64 3.41
N PRO A 65 11.22 -24.45 3.60
CA PRO A 65 11.29 -25.78 2.99
C PRO A 65 10.10 -26.68 3.34
N PHE A 66 9.62 -26.58 4.59
CA PHE A 66 8.46 -27.32 5.06
C PHE A 66 7.15 -26.77 4.49
N ASP A 67 7.02 -25.45 4.35
CA ASP A 67 5.84 -24.84 3.70
C ASP A 67 5.73 -25.24 2.24
N THR A 68 6.85 -25.26 1.52
CA THR A 68 6.88 -25.68 0.13
C THR A 68 6.44 -27.13 0.01
N ALA A 69 6.98 -28.02 0.85
CA ALA A 69 6.57 -29.43 0.85
C ALA A 69 5.10 -29.62 1.26
N LYS A 70 4.62 -28.89 2.27
CA LYS A 70 3.22 -28.88 2.70
C LYS A 70 2.30 -28.58 1.53
N VAL A 71 2.50 -27.46 0.83
CA VAL A 71 1.58 -27.05 -0.24
C VAL A 71 1.63 -27.99 -1.44
N LYS A 72 2.82 -28.49 -1.83
CA LYS A 72 2.97 -29.49 -2.88
C LYS A 72 2.19 -30.77 -2.56
N MET A 73 2.29 -31.26 -1.33
CA MET A 73 1.53 -32.44 -0.87
C MET A 73 0.03 -32.19 -0.77
N GLN A 74 -0.39 -31.01 -0.29
CA GLN A 74 -1.81 -30.62 -0.21
C GLN A 74 -2.43 -30.47 -1.59
N THR A 75 -1.67 -30.05 -2.60
CA THR A 75 -2.19 -29.82 -3.96
C THR A 75 -2.16 -31.10 -4.78
N PHE A 76 -1.12 -31.93 -4.64
CA PHE A 76 -0.91 -33.15 -5.42
C PHE A 76 -0.68 -34.38 -4.50
N PRO A 77 -1.70 -34.84 -3.75
CA PRO A 77 -1.55 -35.91 -2.77
C PRO A 77 -1.18 -37.26 -3.40
N SER A 78 -1.60 -37.51 -4.64
CA SER A 78 -1.29 -38.76 -5.38
C SER A 78 0.13 -38.78 -5.96
N MET A 79 0.80 -37.64 -6.07
CA MET A 79 2.13 -37.52 -6.69
C MET A 79 3.27 -37.81 -5.71
N TYR A 80 3.07 -37.52 -4.43
CA TYR A 80 4.09 -37.57 -3.38
C TYR A 80 3.70 -38.56 -2.29
N ARG A 81 4.56 -39.55 -2.01
CA ARG A 81 4.29 -40.59 -0.98
C ARG A 81 4.46 -40.09 0.46
N GLY A 82 5.05 -38.91 0.65
CA GLY A 82 5.31 -38.33 1.96
C GLY A 82 6.23 -37.11 1.88
N PHE A 83 6.52 -36.51 3.04
CA PHE A 83 7.36 -35.30 3.15
C PHE A 83 8.76 -35.49 2.57
N PHE A 84 9.45 -36.56 2.96
CA PHE A 84 10.82 -36.80 2.50
C PHE A 84 10.90 -37.08 1.00
N ASP A 85 9.93 -37.81 0.45
CA ASP A 85 9.81 -38.05 -1.00
C ASP A 85 9.58 -36.73 -1.76
N CYS A 86 8.67 -35.88 -1.27
CA CYS A 86 8.42 -34.56 -1.83
C CYS A 86 9.66 -33.65 -1.78
N ALA A 87 10.35 -33.61 -0.64
CA ALA A 87 11.55 -32.78 -0.44
C ALA A 87 12.71 -33.24 -1.34
N ILE A 88 12.97 -34.54 -1.40
CA ILE A 88 14.04 -35.12 -2.23
C ILE A 88 13.75 -34.91 -3.72
N ARG A 89 12.51 -35.14 -4.18
CA ARG A 89 12.15 -34.89 -5.59
C ARG A 89 12.26 -33.42 -5.96
N THR A 90 11.77 -32.53 -5.09
CA THR A 90 11.88 -31.08 -5.32
C THR A 90 13.35 -30.66 -5.40
N TYR A 91 14.20 -31.17 -4.52
CA TYR A 91 15.64 -30.90 -4.57
C TYR A 91 16.29 -31.44 -5.86
N LYS A 92 15.90 -32.64 -6.32
CA LYS A 92 16.43 -33.23 -7.56
C LYS A 92 16.01 -32.48 -8.82
N VAL A 93 14.79 -31.95 -8.87
CA VAL A 93 14.23 -31.27 -10.05
C VAL A 93 14.60 -29.78 -10.08
N ASP A 94 14.37 -29.07 -8.97
CA ASP A 94 14.48 -27.61 -8.90
C ASP A 94 15.75 -27.13 -8.17
N GLY A 95 16.53 -28.06 -7.61
CA GLY A 95 17.67 -27.74 -6.76
C GLY A 95 17.28 -27.12 -5.41
N PHE A 96 18.27 -26.57 -4.72
CA PHE A 96 18.06 -25.92 -3.42
C PHE A 96 17.11 -24.72 -3.50
N ARG A 97 17.10 -24.01 -4.63
CA ARG A 97 16.21 -22.85 -4.86
C ARG A 97 14.73 -23.25 -4.91
N GLY A 98 14.41 -24.48 -5.32
CA GLY A 98 13.04 -25.00 -5.35
C GLY A 98 12.39 -25.05 -3.98
N LEU A 99 13.14 -25.43 -2.94
CA LEU A 99 12.62 -25.49 -1.55
C LEU A 99 12.25 -24.12 -0.99
N TYR A 100 12.85 -23.05 -1.52
CA TYR A 100 12.62 -21.66 -1.12
C TYR A 100 11.68 -20.91 -2.07
N HIS A 101 11.02 -21.62 -2.98
CA HIS A 101 10.04 -21.00 -3.87
C HIS A 101 8.86 -20.45 -3.05
N GLY A 102 8.56 -19.16 -3.21
CA GLY A 102 7.48 -18.49 -2.46
C GLY A 102 7.92 -17.80 -1.17
N THR A 103 9.23 -17.69 -0.89
CA THR A 103 9.75 -16.99 0.29
C THR A 103 9.31 -15.52 0.33
N ILE A 104 9.33 -14.81 -0.80
CA ILE A 104 8.96 -13.38 -0.84
C ILE A 104 7.50 -13.15 -0.44
N PRO A 105 6.50 -13.82 -1.06
CA PRO A 105 5.12 -13.75 -0.59
C PRO A 105 4.96 -14.14 0.89
N ALA A 106 5.69 -15.16 1.37
CA ALA A 106 5.63 -15.58 2.76
C ALA A 106 6.17 -14.51 3.73
N LEU A 107 7.27 -13.83 3.38
CA LEU A 107 7.80 -12.70 4.16
C LEU A 107 6.82 -11.53 4.21
N VAL A 108 6.23 -11.17 3.06
CA VAL A 108 5.24 -10.07 2.99
C VAL A 108 4.00 -10.40 3.80
N ALA A 109 3.49 -11.63 3.69
CA ALA A 109 2.37 -12.10 4.49
C ALA A 109 2.66 -12.00 5.99
N ASN A 110 3.82 -12.51 6.42
CA ASN A 110 4.23 -12.48 7.82
C ASN A 110 4.39 -11.04 8.35
N VAL A 111 4.98 -10.13 7.57
CA VAL A 111 5.10 -8.71 7.98
C VAL A 111 3.72 -8.05 8.09
N GLY A 112 2.85 -8.27 7.11
CA GLY A 112 1.49 -7.71 7.10
C GLY A 112 0.64 -8.23 8.26
N GLU A 113 0.69 -9.55 8.51
CA GLU A 113 -0.03 -10.20 9.61
C GLU A 113 0.40 -9.64 10.97
N ASN A 114 1.71 -9.61 11.24
CA ASN A 114 2.23 -9.10 12.51
C ASN A 114 1.91 -7.61 12.69
N ALA A 115 1.95 -6.80 11.63
CA ALA A 115 1.60 -5.38 11.70
C ALA A 115 0.14 -5.17 12.14
N VAL A 116 -0.80 -5.94 11.56
CA VAL A 116 -2.21 -5.87 11.95
C VAL A 116 -2.44 -6.41 13.35
N LEU A 117 -1.76 -7.51 13.72
CA LEU A 117 -1.85 -8.06 15.07
C LEU A 117 -1.43 -7.01 16.12
N PHE A 118 -0.28 -6.34 15.93
CA PHE A 118 0.16 -5.28 16.84
C PHE A 118 -0.80 -4.08 16.90
N ALA A 119 -1.42 -3.72 15.78
CA ALA A 119 -2.37 -2.60 15.72
C ALA A 119 -3.71 -2.92 16.42
N CYS A 120 -4.23 -4.13 16.24
CA CYS A 120 -5.58 -4.49 16.68
C CYS A 120 -5.61 -5.23 18.03
N TYR A 121 -4.52 -5.84 18.46
CA TYR A 121 -4.52 -6.68 19.67
C TYR A 121 -4.89 -5.92 20.94
N GLY A 122 -4.37 -4.71 21.14
CA GLY A 122 -4.71 -3.88 22.31
C GLY A 122 -6.21 -3.55 22.36
N PHE A 123 -6.78 -3.17 21.21
CA PHE A 123 -8.22 -2.93 21.09
C PHE A 123 -9.05 -4.18 21.41
N CYS A 124 -8.63 -5.35 20.92
CA CYS A 124 -9.30 -6.62 21.25
C CYS A 124 -9.17 -6.98 22.73
N GLN A 125 -8.04 -6.68 23.38
CA GLN A 125 -7.87 -6.86 24.82
C GLN A 125 -8.83 -5.96 25.61
N ASP A 126 -9.01 -4.71 25.19
CA ASP A 126 -9.91 -3.76 25.84
C ASP A 126 -11.38 -4.21 25.71
N ILE A 127 -11.79 -4.74 24.55
CA ILE A 127 -13.14 -5.31 24.38
C ILE A 127 -13.35 -6.50 25.33
N VAL A 128 -12.39 -7.42 25.40
CA VAL A 128 -12.52 -8.59 26.29
C VAL A 128 -12.53 -8.14 27.76
N ALA A 129 -11.68 -7.18 28.14
CA ALA A 129 -11.66 -6.62 29.49
C ALA A 129 -12.99 -5.96 29.86
N TYR A 130 -13.57 -5.17 28.94
CA TYR A 130 -14.87 -4.55 29.12
C TYR A 130 -15.99 -5.59 29.26
N SER A 131 -16.02 -6.60 28.39
CA SER A 131 -17.04 -7.67 28.41
C SER A 131 -17.03 -8.51 29.69
N MET A 132 -15.87 -8.60 30.36
CA MET A 132 -15.67 -9.38 31.58
C MET A 132 -15.66 -8.52 32.85
N GLY A 133 -15.91 -7.20 32.74
CA GLY A 133 -15.92 -6.28 33.88
C GLY A 133 -14.54 -6.03 34.53
N ILE A 134 -13.46 -6.18 33.78
CA ILE A 134 -12.07 -6.01 34.27
C ILE A 134 -11.61 -4.59 34.00
N GLN A 135 -11.14 -3.88 35.05
CA GLN A 135 -10.75 -2.46 35.00
C GLN A 135 -9.51 -2.17 34.14
N HIS A 136 -8.58 -3.12 34.02
CA HIS A 136 -7.37 -2.97 33.20
C HIS A 136 -7.05 -4.25 32.42
N ALA A 137 -6.79 -4.10 31.11
CA ALA A 137 -6.38 -5.19 30.21
C ALA A 137 -5.13 -5.97 30.68
N SER A 138 -4.32 -5.39 31.56
CA SER A 138 -3.16 -6.07 32.17
C SER A 138 -3.55 -7.24 33.09
N GLN A 139 -4.79 -7.29 33.59
CA GLN A 139 -5.29 -8.33 34.50
C GLN A 139 -5.99 -9.50 33.80
N LEU A 140 -6.02 -9.52 32.46
CA LEU A 140 -6.63 -10.61 31.70
C LEU A 140 -5.93 -11.95 31.97
N SER A 141 -6.73 -12.97 32.28
CA SER A 141 -6.28 -14.37 32.34
C SER A 141 -5.75 -14.85 30.98
N ASN A 142 -4.98 -15.95 30.98
CA ASN A 142 -4.42 -16.50 29.74
C ASN A 142 -5.50 -16.83 28.70
N PHE A 143 -6.62 -17.39 29.17
CA PHE A 143 -7.78 -17.69 28.33
C PHE A 143 -8.44 -16.42 27.76
N GLN A 144 -8.55 -15.35 28.54
CA GLN A 144 -9.09 -14.07 28.04
C GLN A 144 -8.14 -13.40 27.04
N LYS A 145 -6.83 -13.50 27.25
CA LYS A 145 -5.82 -13.08 26.26
C LYS A 145 -5.91 -13.93 24.98
N ALA A 146 -6.19 -15.23 25.11
CA ALA A 146 -6.43 -16.10 23.97
C ALA A 146 -7.66 -15.66 23.17
N THR A 147 -8.77 -15.36 23.83
CA THR A 147 -9.97 -14.81 23.18
C THR A 147 -9.68 -13.48 22.47
N ALA A 148 -8.93 -12.58 23.11
CA ALA A 148 -8.50 -11.32 22.48
C ALA A 148 -7.61 -11.59 21.25
N GLY A 149 -6.75 -12.61 21.30
CA GLY A 149 -5.96 -13.08 20.16
C GLY A 149 -6.82 -13.63 19.01
N SER A 150 -7.81 -14.48 19.32
CA SER A 150 -8.77 -15.00 18.33
C SER A 150 -9.59 -13.88 17.69
N MET A 151 -9.96 -12.84 18.45
CA MET A 151 -10.62 -11.65 17.91
C MET A 151 -9.68 -10.83 17.01
N ALA A 152 -8.43 -10.62 17.43
CA ALA A 152 -7.42 -9.94 16.63
C ALA A 152 -7.14 -10.69 15.31
N ALA A 153 -7.25 -12.02 15.32
CA ALA A 153 -7.06 -12.86 14.15
C ALA A 153 -8.10 -12.62 13.05
N VAL A 154 -9.29 -12.10 13.37
CA VAL A 154 -10.31 -11.69 12.38
C VAL A 154 -9.78 -10.53 11.52
N PHE A 155 -9.07 -9.60 12.14
CA PHE A 155 -8.46 -8.47 11.43
C PHE A 155 -7.21 -8.89 10.66
N SER A 156 -6.34 -9.71 11.26
CA SER A 156 -5.13 -10.18 10.58
C SER A 156 -5.45 -11.05 9.35
N SER A 157 -6.55 -11.80 9.41
CA SER A 157 -7.00 -12.63 8.29
C SER A 157 -7.46 -11.85 7.05
N LEU A 158 -7.77 -10.56 7.17
CA LEU A 158 -8.01 -9.67 6.02
C LEU A 158 -6.72 -9.42 5.20
N VAL A 159 -5.56 -9.50 5.84
CA VAL A 159 -4.25 -9.41 5.17
C VAL A 159 -3.74 -10.79 4.76
N LEU A 160 -4.01 -11.80 5.59
CA LEU A 160 -3.57 -13.17 5.35
C LEU A 160 -4.29 -13.81 4.16
N CYS A 161 -5.60 -13.62 4.02
CA CYS A 161 -6.41 -14.23 2.96
C CYS A 161 -5.88 -13.91 1.53
N PRO A 162 -5.68 -12.64 1.13
CA PRO A 162 -5.18 -12.32 -0.21
C PRO A 162 -3.73 -12.80 -0.43
N THR A 163 -2.89 -12.75 0.60
CA THR A 163 -1.48 -13.16 0.48
C THR A 163 -1.34 -14.68 0.35
N GLU A 164 -2.11 -15.46 1.11
CA GLU A 164 -2.19 -16.91 0.98
C GLU A 164 -2.82 -17.35 -0.33
N LEU A 165 -3.88 -16.68 -0.80
CA LEU A 165 -4.51 -16.98 -2.09
C LEU A 165 -3.51 -16.84 -3.25
N VAL A 166 -2.74 -15.74 -3.27
CA VAL A 166 -1.71 -15.49 -4.29
C VAL A 166 -0.61 -16.56 -4.20
N LYS A 167 -0.14 -16.90 -2.99
CA LYS A 167 0.87 -17.95 -2.78
C LYS A 167 0.37 -19.31 -3.33
N CYS A 168 -0.85 -19.71 -2.99
CA CYS A 168 -1.44 -20.99 -3.41
C CYS A 168 -1.61 -21.05 -4.95
N ARG A 169 -2.12 -19.99 -5.58
CA ARG A 169 -2.26 -19.93 -7.04
C ARG A 169 -0.91 -19.98 -7.75
N MET A 170 0.10 -19.27 -7.25
CA MET A 170 1.44 -19.29 -7.82
C MET A 170 2.09 -20.68 -7.74
N GLN A 171 1.97 -21.36 -6.60
CA GLN A 171 2.54 -22.69 -6.41
C GLN A 171 1.83 -23.73 -7.29
N THR A 172 0.51 -23.64 -7.44
CA THR A 172 -0.25 -24.51 -8.35
C THR A 172 0.14 -24.28 -9.80
N GLN A 173 0.21 -23.02 -10.25
CA GLN A 173 0.63 -22.69 -11.62
C GLN A 173 2.04 -23.20 -11.94
N HIS A 174 2.95 -23.20 -10.96
CA HIS A 174 4.29 -23.71 -11.14
C HIS A 174 4.31 -25.23 -11.35
N GLU A 175 3.60 -25.99 -10.52
CA GLU A 175 3.52 -27.45 -10.64
C GLU A 175 2.77 -27.88 -11.92
N MET A 176 1.69 -27.19 -12.29
CA MET A 176 0.98 -27.48 -13.55
C MET A 176 1.84 -27.24 -14.80
N ARG A 177 2.83 -26.33 -14.73
CA ARG A 177 3.85 -26.18 -15.79
C ARG A 177 4.84 -27.34 -15.80
N LEU A 178 5.27 -27.82 -14.64
CA LEU A 178 6.17 -28.97 -14.54
C LEU A 178 5.52 -30.24 -15.12
N LEU A 179 4.19 -30.35 -15.03
CA LEU A 179 3.38 -31.39 -15.66
C LEU A 179 3.16 -31.19 -17.18
N GLY A 180 3.77 -30.16 -17.78
CA GLY A 180 3.77 -29.96 -19.24
C GLY A 180 2.59 -29.14 -19.78
N ASN A 181 1.78 -28.51 -18.94
CA ASN A 181 0.65 -27.70 -19.40
C ASN A 181 1.13 -26.37 -20.01
N LYS A 182 1.02 -26.25 -21.34
CA LYS A 182 1.61 -25.14 -22.13
C LYS A 182 0.81 -23.83 -22.06
N ASP A 183 -0.43 -23.88 -21.58
CA ASP A 183 -1.33 -22.71 -21.52
C ASP A 183 -1.02 -21.74 -20.37
N ILE A 184 -0.06 -22.10 -19.49
CA ILE A 184 0.28 -21.30 -18.32
C ILE A 184 1.50 -20.40 -18.65
N PRO A 185 1.39 -19.06 -18.53
CA PRO A 185 2.44 -18.13 -18.95
C PRO A 185 3.80 -18.43 -18.29
N ARG A 186 4.92 -18.29 -19.01
CA ARG A 186 6.27 -18.79 -18.60
C ARG A 186 6.83 -18.15 -17.30
N ARG A 187 6.32 -16.99 -16.89
CA ARG A 187 6.61 -16.33 -15.60
C ARG A 187 5.30 -15.76 -15.02
N SER A 188 4.87 -16.26 -13.87
CA SER A 188 3.85 -15.58 -13.06
C SER A 188 4.53 -14.89 -11.88
N THR A 189 4.42 -13.56 -11.85
CA THR A 189 4.80 -12.75 -10.69
C THR A 189 3.61 -12.68 -9.72
N PRO A 190 3.83 -12.43 -8.41
CA PRO A 190 2.71 -12.21 -7.48
C PRO A 190 1.74 -11.13 -7.99
N TRP A 191 2.27 -10.05 -8.55
CA TRP A 191 1.47 -8.98 -9.17
C TRP A 191 0.64 -9.47 -10.36
N SER A 192 1.20 -10.32 -11.23
CA SER A 192 0.43 -10.86 -12.36
C SER A 192 -0.77 -11.70 -11.91
N VAL A 193 -0.63 -12.43 -10.80
CA VAL A 193 -1.72 -13.23 -10.21
C VAL A 193 -2.76 -12.32 -9.58
N VAL A 194 -2.34 -11.32 -8.79
CA VAL A 194 -3.25 -10.31 -8.21
C VAL A 194 -4.04 -9.59 -9.30
N HIS A 195 -3.35 -9.07 -10.31
CA HIS A 195 -3.97 -8.37 -11.42
C HIS A 195 -4.93 -9.27 -12.22
N SER A 196 -4.57 -10.54 -12.42
CA SER A 196 -5.48 -11.51 -13.04
C SER A 196 -6.75 -11.71 -12.21
N ILE A 197 -6.65 -11.86 -10.89
CA ILE A 197 -7.81 -12.03 -10.00
C ILE A 197 -8.71 -10.81 -10.05
N ILE A 198 -8.14 -9.61 -9.92
CA ILE A 198 -8.90 -8.36 -9.92
C ILE A 198 -9.64 -8.19 -11.25
N ASN A 199 -9.04 -8.55 -12.38
CA ASN A 199 -9.68 -8.41 -13.68
C ASN A 199 -10.77 -9.47 -13.95
N THR A 200 -10.67 -10.67 -13.35
CA THR A 200 -11.64 -11.75 -13.59
C THR A 200 -12.77 -11.81 -12.56
N GLU A 201 -12.45 -11.57 -11.29
CA GLU A 201 -13.34 -11.76 -10.14
C GLU A 201 -13.58 -10.45 -9.35
N GLY A 202 -12.93 -9.35 -9.75
CA GLY A 202 -12.95 -8.09 -9.01
C GLY A 202 -12.13 -8.15 -7.72
N VAL A 203 -12.19 -7.06 -6.94
CA VAL A 203 -11.57 -6.98 -5.60
C VAL A 203 -12.09 -8.06 -4.63
N PRO A 204 -13.40 -8.41 -4.60
CA PRO A 204 -13.90 -9.48 -3.74
C PRO A 204 -13.24 -10.85 -4.00
N GLY A 205 -12.76 -11.10 -5.23
CA GLY A 205 -12.04 -12.33 -5.58
C GLY A 205 -10.78 -12.56 -4.76
N LEU A 206 -10.12 -11.49 -4.28
CA LEU A 206 -8.94 -11.59 -3.41
C LEU A 206 -9.25 -12.15 -2.01
N PHE A 207 -10.51 -12.08 -1.59
CA PHE A 207 -10.98 -12.56 -0.29
C PHE A 207 -11.72 -13.91 -0.41
N ARG A 208 -11.51 -14.62 -1.52
CA ARG A 208 -12.05 -15.97 -1.70
C ARG A 208 -11.45 -16.93 -0.67
N GLY A 209 -12.33 -17.53 0.14
CA GLY A 209 -11.92 -18.36 1.27
C GLY A 209 -11.68 -17.57 2.57
N LEU A 210 -12.16 -16.34 2.68
CA LEU A 210 -12.09 -15.58 3.94
C LEU A 210 -12.86 -16.30 5.06
N SER A 211 -14.06 -16.82 4.79
CA SER A 211 -14.85 -17.57 5.77
C SER A 211 -14.14 -18.84 6.26
N SER A 212 -13.48 -19.58 5.36
CA SER A 212 -12.66 -20.73 5.73
C SER A 212 -11.37 -20.33 6.45
N THR A 213 -10.86 -19.12 6.20
CA THR A 213 -9.74 -18.55 6.95
C THR A 213 -10.16 -18.24 8.39
N TRP A 214 -11.29 -17.57 8.60
CA TRP A 214 -11.81 -17.34 9.96
C TRP A 214 -12.09 -18.64 10.71
N LEU A 215 -12.67 -19.64 10.02
CA LEU A 215 -12.92 -20.96 10.61
C LEU A 215 -11.62 -21.69 11.00
N ARG A 216 -10.50 -21.38 10.35
CA ARG A 216 -9.17 -21.89 10.73
C ARG A 216 -8.59 -21.10 11.90
N GLU A 217 -8.56 -19.78 11.80
CA GLU A 217 -7.87 -18.91 12.75
C GLU A 217 -8.53 -18.91 14.13
N ILE A 218 -9.86 -18.70 14.21
CA ILE A 218 -10.56 -18.49 15.47
C ILE A 218 -10.43 -19.72 16.40
N PRO A 219 -10.73 -20.96 15.95
CA PRO A 219 -10.55 -22.16 16.77
C PRO A 219 -9.07 -22.50 16.96
N GLY A 220 -8.22 -22.21 15.97
CA GLY A 220 -6.80 -22.48 16.04
C GLY A 220 -6.16 -21.81 17.25
N TYR A 221 -6.35 -20.49 17.41
CA TYR A 221 -5.80 -19.76 18.55
C TYR A 221 -6.30 -20.32 19.89
N PHE A 222 -7.56 -20.74 19.98
CA PHE A 222 -8.08 -21.40 21.18
C PHE A 222 -7.29 -22.69 21.52
N PHE A 223 -7.09 -23.59 20.56
CA PHE A 223 -6.33 -24.82 20.77
C PHE A 223 -4.84 -24.58 21.01
N PHE A 224 -4.27 -23.53 20.40
CA PHE A 224 -2.89 -23.11 20.65
C PHE A 224 -2.69 -22.76 22.13
N PHE A 225 -3.51 -21.84 22.64
CA PHE A 225 -3.38 -21.37 24.02
C PHE A 225 -3.78 -22.44 25.04
N GLY A 226 -4.80 -23.26 24.74
CA GLY A 226 -5.15 -24.41 25.57
C GLY A 226 -4.00 -25.42 25.68
N GLY A 227 -3.36 -25.76 24.56
CA GLY A 227 -2.18 -26.65 24.55
C GLY A 227 -0.98 -26.04 25.28
N TYR A 228 -0.75 -24.74 25.10
CA TYR A 228 0.31 -24.00 25.79
C TYR A 228 0.09 -23.98 27.31
N GLU A 229 -1.11 -23.65 27.78
CA GLU A 229 -1.42 -23.53 29.20
C GLU A 229 -1.41 -24.89 29.91
N LEU A 230 -1.96 -25.93 29.26
CA LEU A 230 -1.94 -27.29 29.80
C LEU A 230 -0.49 -27.81 29.93
N SER A 231 0.33 -27.65 28.89
CA SER A 231 1.73 -28.07 28.92
C SER A 231 2.54 -27.29 29.94
N ASN A 232 2.35 -25.96 30.01
CA ASN A 232 3.01 -25.13 31.02
C ASN A 232 2.59 -25.51 32.45
N THR A 233 1.31 -25.81 32.69
CA THR A 233 0.81 -26.25 34.00
C THR A 233 1.41 -27.59 34.43
N ILE A 234 1.53 -28.53 33.49
CA ILE A 234 2.13 -29.85 33.76
C ILE A 234 3.64 -29.72 34.03
N LEU A 235 4.34 -28.95 33.20
CA LEU A 235 5.80 -28.78 33.30
C LEU A 235 6.20 -27.90 34.50
N ASN A 236 5.36 -26.94 34.90
CA ASN A 236 5.63 -26.04 36.03
C ASN A 236 4.98 -26.50 37.35
N ARG A 237 4.39 -27.70 37.38
CA ARG A 237 3.61 -28.20 38.53
C ARG A 237 4.39 -28.21 39.86
N ASN A 238 5.71 -28.36 39.80
CA ASN A 238 6.59 -28.49 40.97
C ASN A 238 7.52 -27.29 41.20
N SER A 239 7.47 -26.26 40.36
CA SER A 239 8.40 -25.13 40.40
C SER A 239 7.65 -23.86 40.82
N ARG A 240 8.15 -23.18 41.86
CA ARG A 240 7.63 -21.87 42.33
C ARG A 240 8.21 -20.69 41.53
N GLU A 241 9.09 -20.97 40.58
CA GLU A 241 9.76 -19.99 39.74
C GLU A 241 9.01 -19.80 38.41
N PRO A 242 9.11 -18.61 37.77
CA PRO A 242 8.56 -18.41 36.44
C PRO A 242 9.18 -19.40 35.43
N PRO A 243 8.40 -19.86 34.44
CA PRO A 243 8.87 -20.87 33.49
C PRO A 243 10.10 -20.37 32.72
N GLY A 244 11.18 -21.17 32.74
CA GLY A 244 12.40 -20.86 32.00
C GLY A 244 12.18 -20.89 30.48
N ALA A 245 13.08 -20.25 29.72
CA ALA A 245 12.97 -20.11 28.26
C ALA A 245 12.71 -21.43 27.54
N LEU A 246 13.40 -22.51 27.94
CA LEU A 246 13.21 -23.86 27.39
C LEU A 246 11.78 -24.37 27.59
N MET A 247 11.21 -24.17 28.79
CA MET A 247 9.85 -24.60 29.12
C MET A 247 8.81 -23.82 28.32
N VAL A 248 9.01 -22.52 28.13
CA VAL A 248 8.18 -21.68 27.26
C VAL A 248 8.25 -22.14 25.81
N THR A 249 9.45 -22.49 25.31
CA THR A 249 9.63 -23.01 23.95
C THR A 249 8.93 -24.37 23.76
N VAL A 250 9.08 -25.29 24.71
CA VAL A 250 8.41 -26.61 24.65
C VAL A 250 6.90 -26.44 24.71
N SER A 251 6.39 -25.61 25.62
CA SER A 251 4.95 -25.33 25.75
C SER A 251 4.40 -24.66 24.49
N GLY A 252 5.16 -23.74 23.88
CA GLY A 252 4.84 -23.14 22.58
C GLY A 252 4.83 -24.14 21.43
N GLY A 253 5.75 -25.11 21.42
CA GLY A 253 5.77 -26.21 20.45
C GLY A 253 4.55 -27.13 20.59
N VAL A 254 4.18 -27.50 21.82
CA VAL A 254 2.97 -28.29 22.10
C VAL A 254 1.71 -27.52 21.71
N GLY A 255 1.61 -26.24 22.07
CA GLY A 255 0.53 -25.36 21.62
C GLY A 255 0.41 -25.31 20.10
N GLY A 256 1.54 -25.15 19.40
CA GLY A 256 1.60 -25.19 17.93
C GLY A 256 1.15 -26.52 17.34
N ALA A 257 1.52 -27.65 17.96
CA ALA A 257 1.06 -28.97 17.53
C ALA A 257 -0.47 -29.12 17.72
N CYS A 258 -1.00 -28.70 18.87
CA CYS A 258 -2.45 -28.71 19.14
C CYS A 258 -3.23 -27.82 18.17
N PHE A 259 -2.72 -26.62 17.87
CA PHE A 259 -3.27 -25.72 16.85
C PHE A 259 -3.41 -26.47 15.51
N TRP A 260 -2.29 -26.99 15.00
CA TRP A 260 -2.29 -27.58 13.67
C TRP A 260 -3.13 -28.85 13.63
N LEU A 261 -3.06 -29.72 14.64
CA LEU A 261 -3.90 -30.93 14.71
C LEU A 261 -5.40 -30.61 14.63
N ALA A 262 -5.86 -29.55 15.31
CA ALA A 262 -7.26 -29.20 15.32
C ALA A 262 -7.74 -28.56 14.00
N VAL A 263 -6.93 -27.67 13.41
CA VAL A 263 -7.37 -26.87 12.26
C VAL A 263 -6.99 -27.44 10.90
N TYR A 264 -6.15 -28.49 10.87
CA TYR A 264 -5.63 -29.03 9.62
C TYR A 264 -6.70 -29.44 8.61
N PRO A 265 -7.83 -30.08 8.99
CA PRO A 265 -8.89 -30.39 8.04
C PRO A 265 -9.47 -29.15 7.37
N VAL A 266 -9.65 -28.06 8.12
CA VAL A 266 -10.15 -26.78 7.61
C VAL A 266 -9.14 -26.15 6.66
N ASP A 267 -7.84 -26.20 7.01
CA ASP A 267 -6.75 -25.69 6.19
C ASP A 267 -6.66 -26.43 4.84
N SER A 268 -6.75 -27.77 4.85
CA SER A 268 -6.76 -28.59 3.64
C SER A 268 -7.93 -28.26 2.71
N VAL A 269 -9.16 -28.15 3.24
CA VAL A 269 -10.33 -27.77 2.44
C VAL A 269 -10.18 -26.36 1.88
N LYS A 270 -9.70 -25.42 2.69
CA LYS A 270 -9.43 -24.04 2.26
C LYS A 270 -8.44 -24.00 1.10
N SER A 271 -7.31 -24.67 1.21
CA SER A 271 -6.30 -24.69 0.15
C SER A 271 -6.88 -25.20 -1.17
N ARG A 272 -7.76 -26.22 -1.14
CA ARG A 272 -8.47 -26.71 -2.34
C ARG A 272 -9.40 -25.66 -2.95
N ILE A 273 -10.21 -24.98 -2.12
CA ILE A 273 -11.13 -23.92 -2.56
C ILE A 273 -10.39 -22.73 -3.20
N GLN A 274 -9.20 -22.41 -2.68
CA GLN A 274 -8.35 -21.32 -3.17
C GLN A 274 -7.58 -21.68 -4.46
N VAL A 275 -7.38 -22.98 -4.72
CA VAL A 275 -6.65 -23.50 -5.89
C VAL A 275 -7.55 -23.83 -7.08
N LEU A 276 -8.79 -24.28 -6.86
CA LEU A 276 -9.75 -24.57 -7.93
C LEU A 276 -10.22 -23.26 -8.60
N SER A 277 -9.80 -23.05 -9.86
CA SER A 277 -10.07 -21.87 -10.70
C SER A 277 -11.50 -21.84 -11.29
N PRO A 278 -11.97 -20.69 -11.83
CA PRO A 278 -13.38 -20.31 -11.92
C PRO A 278 -14.12 -21.00 -13.07
N GLY A 279 -14.99 -21.94 -12.71
CA GLY A 279 -16.08 -22.44 -13.54
C GLY A 279 -17.31 -22.56 -12.64
N LYS A 280 -18.50 -22.26 -13.20
CA LYS A 280 -19.81 -22.14 -12.53
C LYS A 280 -19.93 -22.96 -11.22
N HIS A 281 -20.23 -22.24 -10.14
CA HIS A 281 -20.42 -22.72 -8.75
C HIS A 281 -19.14 -23.16 -8.02
N SER A 282 -18.48 -22.20 -7.38
CA SER A 282 -17.57 -22.49 -6.26
C SER A 282 -18.37 -23.17 -5.14
N ALA A 283 -18.20 -24.48 -4.98
CA ALA A 283 -18.78 -25.22 -3.87
C ALA A 283 -18.40 -24.55 -2.54
N GLY A 284 -19.40 -24.27 -1.69
CA GLY A 284 -19.15 -23.76 -0.35
C GLY A 284 -18.25 -24.70 0.47
N PHE A 285 -17.72 -24.21 1.59
CA PHE A 285 -16.82 -24.99 2.46
C PHE A 285 -17.39 -26.37 2.81
N ILE A 286 -18.67 -26.43 3.21
CA ILE A 286 -19.36 -27.66 3.60
C ILE A 286 -19.47 -28.63 2.43
N LEU A 287 -19.84 -28.13 1.24
CA LEU A 287 -19.98 -28.97 0.05
C LEU A 287 -18.63 -29.54 -0.38
N SER A 288 -17.57 -28.73 -0.32
CA SER A 288 -16.20 -29.17 -0.61
C SER A 288 -15.70 -30.20 0.41
N LEU A 289 -15.98 -30.00 1.69
CA LEU A 289 -15.63 -30.94 2.77
C LEU A 289 -16.35 -32.29 2.57
N LEU A 290 -17.65 -32.27 2.30
CA LEU A 290 -18.45 -33.48 2.05
C LEU A 290 -17.99 -34.21 0.79
N HIS A 291 -17.64 -33.48 -0.27
CA HIS A 291 -17.08 -34.05 -1.49
C HIS A 291 -15.78 -34.79 -1.18
N ILE A 292 -14.80 -34.13 -0.55
CA ILE A 292 -13.50 -34.75 -0.18
C ILE A 292 -13.71 -35.96 0.72
N PHE A 293 -14.59 -35.85 1.72
CA PHE A 293 -14.87 -36.95 2.63
C PHE A 293 -15.43 -38.19 1.90
N ARG A 294 -16.31 -37.98 0.90
CA ARG A 294 -16.91 -39.06 0.10
C ARG A 294 -15.98 -39.63 -0.98
N THR A 295 -15.13 -38.81 -1.59
CA THR A 295 -14.30 -39.24 -2.75
C THR A 295 -12.89 -39.68 -2.35
N GLU A 296 -12.27 -39.02 -1.37
CA GLU A 296 -10.85 -39.19 -1.02
C GLU A 296 -10.64 -39.73 0.41
N GLY A 297 -11.68 -39.72 1.25
CA GLY A 297 -11.64 -40.21 2.62
C GLY A 297 -11.02 -39.23 3.64
N LEU A 298 -11.20 -39.53 4.94
CA LEU A 298 -10.83 -38.65 6.04
C LEU A 298 -9.31 -38.41 6.15
N PHE A 299 -8.48 -39.43 5.87
CA PHE A 299 -7.03 -39.32 6.01
C PHE A 299 -6.40 -38.33 5.03
N THR A 300 -7.04 -38.10 3.87
CA THR A 300 -6.55 -37.16 2.87
C THR A 300 -6.63 -35.71 3.35
N LEU A 301 -7.55 -35.40 4.28
CA LEU A 301 -7.60 -34.09 4.94
C LEU A 301 -6.35 -33.80 5.78
N TYR A 302 -5.60 -34.83 6.19
CA TYR A 302 -4.36 -34.74 6.96
C TYR A 302 -3.08 -34.90 6.11
N ALA A 303 -3.21 -34.98 4.79
CA ALA A 303 -2.07 -35.01 3.88
C ALA A 303 -1.24 -33.71 4.01
N GLY A 304 0.01 -33.82 4.47
CA GLY A 304 0.90 -32.68 4.75
C GLY A 304 0.93 -32.18 6.21
N LEU A 305 0.22 -32.83 7.13
CA LEU A 305 0.29 -32.48 8.55
C LEU A 305 1.71 -32.65 9.10
N MET A 306 2.39 -33.73 8.70
CA MET A 306 3.76 -34.04 9.15
C MET A 306 4.76 -32.89 8.88
N PRO A 307 4.92 -32.35 7.66
CA PRO A 307 5.79 -31.20 7.44
C PRO A 307 5.37 -29.98 8.26
N THR A 308 4.07 -29.78 8.50
CA THR A 308 3.54 -28.65 9.28
C THR A 308 3.91 -28.75 10.76
N VAL A 309 3.77 -29.93 11.37
CA VAL A 309 4.15 -30.17 12.77
C VAL A 309 5.66 -30.14 12.94
N VAL A 310 6.41 -30.79 12.02
CA VAL A 310 7.87 -30.79 12.06
C VAL A 310 8.43 -29.39 11.91
N ARG A 311 7.80 -28.53 11.10
CA ARG A 311 8.19 -27.11 10.94
C ARG A 311 8.12 -26.32 12.25
N ALA A 312 7.15 -26.60 13.12
CA ALA A 312 6.87 -25.77 14.29
C ALA A 312 8.11 -25.60 15.19
N PHE A 313 8.89 -26.66 15.39
CA PHE A 313 10.08 -26.65 16.23
C PHE A 313 11.24 -25.82 15.66
N PRO A 314 11.79 -26.11 14.46
CA PRO A 314 12.89 -25.34 13.88
C PRO A 314 12.50 -23.89 13.59
N SER A 315 11.27 -23.63 13.16
CA SER A 315 10.81 -22.26 12.89
C SER A 315 10.70 -21.42 14.16
N ASN A 316 10.08 -21.96 15.21
CA ASN A 316 9.95 -21.23 16.48
C ASN A 316 11.30 -21.08 17.18
N ALA A 317 12.15 -22.12 17.14
CA ALA A 317 13.51 -22.03 17.70
C ALA A 317 14.34 -20.94 17.00
N ALA A 318 14.30 -20.88 15.67
CA ALA A 318 14.98 -19.85 14.90
C ALA A 318 14.45 -18.44 15.21
N LEU A 319 13.13 -18.29 15.37
CA LEU A 319 12.48 -17.03 15.76
C LEU A 319 13.02 -16.53 17.10
N PHE A 320 12.95 -17.36 18.15
CA PHE A 320 13.37 -16.96 19.49
C PHE A 320 14.88 -16.71 19.58
N LEU A 321 15.68 -17.56 18.94
CA LEU A 321 17.14 -17.38 18.91
C LEU A 321 17.52 -16.06 18.25
N ALA A 322 16.95 -15.77 17.08
CA ALA A 322 17.22 -14.52 16.37
C ALA A 322 16.73 -13.31 17.17
N TYR A 323 15.53 -13.38 17.75
CA TYR A 323 15.01 -12.32 18.62
C TYR A 323 15.97 -12.04 19.80
N GLU A 324 16.36 -13.07 20.54
CA GLU A 324 17.19 -12.93 21.75
C GLU A 324 18.59 -12.43 21.41
N MET A 325 19.21 -12.97 20.36
CA MET A 325 20.53 -12.54 19.89
C MET A 325 20.50 -11.09 19.39
N THR A 326 19.50 -10.71 18.59
CA THR A 326 19.37 -9.32 18.10
C THR A 326 19.13 -8.36 19.26
N LYS A 327 18.24 -8.71 20.19
CA LYS A 327 17.94 -7.90 21.37
C LYS A 327 19.19 -7.71 22.23
N ARG A 328 19.88 -8.80 22.57
CA ARG A 328 21.11 -8.77 23.39
C ARG A 328 22.18 -7.89 22.76
N ASN A 329 22.42 -8.03 21.45
CA ASN A 329 23.41 -7.22 20.74
C ASN A 329 23.02 -5.74 20.72
N LEU A 330 21.78 -5.42 20.32
CA LEU A 330 21.32 -4.03 20.24
C LEU A 330 21.27 -3.35 21.62
N THR A 331 20.87 -4.06 22.67
CA THR A 331 20.92 -3.57 24.05
C THR A 331 22.37 -3.35 24.50
N SER A 332 23.29 -4.27 24.18
CA SER A 332 24.72 -4.10 24.46
C SER A 332 25.30 -2.86 23.77
N TYR A 333 24.96 -2.64 22.49
CA TYR A 333 25.35 -1.45 21.74
C TYR A 333 24.71 -0.16 22.28
N SER A 334 23.45 -0.22 22.72
CA SER A 334 22.78 0.92 23.35
C SER A 334 23.48 1.32 24.65
N HIS A 335 23.87 0.34 25.48
CA HIS A 335 24.63 0.61 26.71
C HIS A 335 26.05 1.13 26.44
N SER A 336 26.75 0.64 25.42
CA SER A 336 28.07 1.19 25.04
C SER A 336 27.96 2.61 24.46
N SER A 337 26.89 2.90 23.71
CA SER A 337 26.62 4.24 23.14
C SER A 337 26.24 5.24 24.24
N LEU A 338 25.41 4.81 25.19
CA LEU A 338 25.06 5.61 26.38
C LEU A 338 26.28 5.81 27.29
N PHE A 339 27.12 4.80 27.49
CA PHE A 339 28.36 4.93 28.24
C PHE A 339 29.34 5.87 27.53
N SER A 340 29.50 5.77 26.21
CA SER A 340 30.34 6.68 25.43
C SER A 340 29.78 8.10 25.38
N TYR A 341 28.45 8.27 25.37
CA TYR A 341 27.79 9.57 25.47
C TYR A 341 27.95 10.17 26.88
N MET A 342 27.79 9.37 27.94
CA MET A 342 28.02 9.80 29.32
C MET A 342 29.50 10.11 29.59
N TYR A 343 30.42 9.31 29.04
CA TYR A 343 31.87 9.50 29.13
C TYR A 343 32.31 10.73 28.35
N ASN A 344 31.83 10.92 27.12
CA ASN A 344 32.11 12.14 26.35
C ASN A 344 31.45 13.36 26.98
N LYS A 345 30.24 13.25 27.56
CA LYS A 345 29.60 14.36 28.28
C LYS A 345 30.32 14.69 29.59
N TYR A 346 30.81 13.69 30.33
CA TYR A 346 31.62 13.86 31.53
C TYR A 346 32.99 14.48 31.22
N ILE A 347 33.67 14.02 30.17
CA ILE A 347 34.94 14.59 29.68
C ILE A 347 34.73 16.01 29.12
N LEU A 348 33.64 16.27 28.40
CA LEU A 348 33.33 17.62 27.90
C LEU A 348 32.89 18.57 29.01
N GLN A 349 32.27 18.08 30.09
CA GLN A 349 31.93 18.87 31.28
C GLN A 349 33.14 19.12 32.21
N ASN A 350 34.12 18.22 32.24
CA ASN A 350 35.25 18.29 33.20
C ASN A 350 36.62 18.63 32.57
N ARG A 351 36.67 19.13 31.34
CA ARG A 351 37.93 19.55 30.68
C ARG A 351 38.08 21.07 30.48
N LYS A 352 37.58 21.87 31.42
CA LYS A 352 37.99 23.27 31.57
C LYS A 352 38.30 23.54 33.04
N SER A 353 39.40 24.23 33.28
CA SER A 353 39.71 24.82 34.58
C SER A 353 38.51 25.65 35.08
N PRO A 354 38.24 25.72 36.40
CA PRO A 354 36.98 26.25 36.94
C PRO A 354 36.72 27.75 36.75
N SER A 355 37.50 28.44 35.92
CA SER A 355 37.54 29.90 35.93
C SER A 355 37.01 30.59 34.66
N ASP A 356 36.76 29.91 33.53
CA ASP A 356 36.49 30.60 32.25
C ASP A 356 35.19 30.15 31.55
N ALA A 357 34.12 29.91 32.31
CA ALA A 357 32.80 29.63 31.73
C ALA A 357 32.07 30.94 31.36
N ALA A 358 31.89 31.19 30.06
CA ALA A 358 31.07 32.29 29.55
C ALA A 358 29.59 32.00 29.85
N VAL A 359 28.89 32.98 30.44
CA VAL A 359 27.48 32.90 30.84
C VAL A 359 26.65 33.79 29.90
N MET A 360 25.42 33.38 29.59
CA MET A 360 24.51 34.15 28.73
C MET A 360 23.88 35.31 29.51
N CYS A 361 23.84 36.50 28.91
CA CYS A 361 23.17 37.66 29.47
C CYS A 361 21.64 37.55 29.36
N TYR A 362 20.94 37.69 30.48
CA TYR A 362 19.48 37.68 30.55
C TYR A 362 18.83 39.07 30.46
N ASN A 363 19.62 40.13 30.32
CA ASN A 363 19.07 41.47 30.08
C ASN A 363 18.33 41.49 28.73
N LYS A 364 17.11 42.05 28.74
CA LYS A 364 16.20 42.05 27.58
C LYS A 364 16.84 42.75 26.38
N GLY A 365 16.97 42.03 25.27
CA GLY A 365 17.54 42.54 24.01
C GLY A 365 19.07 42.48 23.91
N CYS A 366 19.80 41.95 24.91
CA CYS A 366 21.25 41.79 24.83
C CYS A 366 21.66 40.49 24.11
N GLY A 367 21.27 39.32 24.65
CA GLY A 367 21.55 38.02 24.06
C GLY A 367 23.03 37.61 23.94
N GLN A 368 23.96 38.41 24.45
CA GLN A 368 25.41 38.15 24.38
C GLN A 368 25.88 37.22 25.51
N THR A 369 26.94 36.44 25.24
CA THR A 369 27.66 35.67 26.25
C THR A 369 28.84 36.48 26.79
N PHE A 370 28.99 36.55 28.10
CA PHE A 370 30.06 37.30 28.77
C PHE A 370 30.75 36.46 29.84
N LEU A 371 31.99 36.79 30.17
CA LEU A 371 32.69 36.22 31.32
C LEU A 371 32.36 37.07 32.55
N LEU A 372 32.05 36.42 33.68
CA LEU A 372 31.78 37.11 34.95
C LEU A 372 32.91 38.05 35.40
N LYS A 373 34.13 37.78 34.94
CA LYS A 373 35.35 38.55 35.25
C LYS A 373 35.48 39.84 34.47
N ASP A 374 34.89 39.91 33.27
CA ASP A 374 35.05 41.02 32.32
C ASP A 374 33.78 41.88 32.23
N ASN A 375 32.87 41.77 33.22
CA ASN A 375 31.59 42.47 33.25
C ASN A 375 31.75 43.91 33.76
N SER A 376 32.09 44.83 32.87
CA SER A 376 32.18 46.26 33.19
C SER A 376 30.78 46.89 33.36
N ALA A 377 30.71 48.03 34.05
CA ALA A 377 29.45 48.71 34.37
C ALA A 377 28.64 49.16 33.14
N ASP A 378 29.25 49.23 31.96
CA ASP A 378 28.61 49.63 30.69
C ASP A 378 28.68 48.53 29.60
N ALA A 379 29.01 47.29 29.97
CA ALA A 379 29.28 46.21 29.02
C ALA A 379 28.04 45.78 28.18
N CYS A 380 26.84 45.91 28.75
CA CYS A 380 25.59 45.45 28.17
C CYS A 380 24.72 46.61 27.69
N LEU A 381 24.19 46.51 26.47
CA LEU A 381 23.10 47.36 25.97
C LEU A 381 21.78 46.59 26.02
N PHE A 382 20.80 47.08 26.79
CA PHE A 382 19.54 46.38 27.02
C PHE A 382 18.33 47.31 27.19
N HIS A 383 17.14 46.72 27.22
CA HIS A 383 15.87 47.42 27.46
C HIS A 383 15.36 47.18 28.88
N PRO A 384 15.23 48.22 29.74
CA PRO A 384 14.63 48.07 31.07
C PRO A 384 13.09 47.93 30.99
N GLY A 385 12.48 48.37 29.90
CA GLY A 385 11.04 48.33 29.68
C GLY A 385 10.48 46.92 29.45
N TYR A 386 9.16 46.81 29.48
CA TYR A 386 8.43 45.63 29.04
C TYR A 386 8.05 45.76 27.57
N PRO A 387 7.86 44.64 26.85
CA PRO A 387 7.38 44.68 25.48
C PRO A 387 5.94 45.21 25.45
N ILE A 388 5.67 46.17 24.57
CA ILE A 388 4.34 46.71 24.28
C ILE A 388 3.94 46.24 22.88
N PHE A 389 2.78 45.61 22.80
CA PHE A 389 2.16 45.19 21.54
C PHE A 389 0.76 45.83 21.48
N HIS A 390 0.60 46.85 20.64
CA HIS A 390 -0.68 47.56 20.45
C HIS A 390 -0.82 48.01 19.00
N ASP A 391 -2.01 47.87 18.40
CA ASP A 391 -2.32 48.25 17.01
C ASP A 391 -1.27 47.81 15.98
N ALA A 392 -0.94 46.50 15.98
CA ALA A 392 0.08 45.86 15.14
C ALA A 392 1.53 46.36 15.31
N LEU A 393 1.74 47.44 16.07
CA LEU A 393 3.04 47.96 16.44
C LEU A 393 3.60 47.24 17.67
N LYS A 394 4.88 46.92 17.57
CA LYS A 394 5.68 46.20 18.56
C LYS A 394 6.85 47.08 18.95
N GLY A 395 7.07 47.27 20.24
CA GLY A 395 8.16 48.10 20.74
C GLY A 395 8.38 47.89 22.24
N TRP A 396 9.44 48.48 22.77
CA TRP A 396 9.71 48.44 24.21
C TRP A 396 9.12 49.67 24.90
N SER A 397 8.59 49.53 26.11
CA SER A 397 8.05 50.66 26.88
C SER A 397 9.09 51.74 27.20
N CYS A 398 10.37 51.37 27.21
CA CYS A 398 11.49 52.25 27.51
C CYS A 398 11.99 53.08 26.32
N CYS A 399 11.58 52.79 25.08
CA CYS A 399 12.02 53.55 23.91
C CYS A 399 10.88 53.81 22.92
N LYS A 400 11.01 54.81 22.05
CA LYS A 400 9.96 55.22 21.12
C LYS A 400 9.95 54.45 19.78
N LYS A 401 10.93 53.57 19.53
CA LYS A 401 10.99 52.76 18.30
C LYS A 401 9.82 51.76 18.27
N ARG A 402 9.14 51.69 17.14
CA ARG A 402 7.99 50.82 16.89
C ARG A 402 8.19 50.12 15.55
N THR A 403 7.84 48.86 15.48
CA THR A 403 8.01 47.99 14.31
C THR A 403 6.75 47.15 14.14
N THR A 404 6.37 46.85 12.90
CA THR A 404 5.24 45.94 12.63
C THR A 404 5.70 44.49 12.53
N ASP A 405 6.97 44.24 12.24
CA ASP A 405 7.57 42.91 12.18
C ASP A 405 8.14 42.46 13.54
N PHE A 406 7.98 41.17 13.86
CA PHE A 406 8.43 40.62 15.15
C PHE A 406 9.95 40.43 15.20
N SER A 407 10.58 40.16 14.06
CA SER A 407 12.04 40.00 13.96
C SER A 407 12.72 41.37 14.08
N GLU A 408 12.16 42.40 13.44
CA GLU A 408 12.62 43.78 13.61
C GLU A 408 12.43 44.28 15.05
N PHE A 409 11.34 43.91 15.72
CA PHE A 409 11.12 44.21 17.14
C PHE A 409 12.22 43.63 18.04
N LEU A 410 12.58 42.36 17.84
CA LEU A 410 13.68 41.71 18.57
C LEU A 410 15.05 42.32 18.24
N ALA A 411 15.20 42.91 17.05
CA ALA A 411 16.42 43.57 16.60
C ALA A 411 16.56 45.02 17.08
N ILE A 412 15.56 45.59 17.78
CA ILE A 412 15.67 46.94 18.37
C ILE A 412 16.80 46.94 19.41
N GLN A 413 17.89 47.64 19.13
CA GLN A 413 19.02 47.77 20.07
C GLN A 413 18.61 48.38 21.41
N GLY A 414 19.18 47.85 22.50
CA GLY A 414 18.95 48.30 23.87
C GLY A 414 19.14 49.80 24.05
N CYS A 415 18.25 50.45 24.81
CA CYS A 415 18.29 51.89 25.06
C CYS A 415 19.07 52.29 26.33
N THR A 416 19.53 51.32 27.12
CA THR A 416 20.22 51.56 28.40
C THR A 416 21.52 50.75 28.46
N LYS A 417 22.59 51.36 28.98
CA LYS A 417 23.86 50.70 29.28
C LYS A 417 23.89 50.24 30.74
N GLY A 418 24.48 49.07 30.98
CA GLY A 418 24.66 48.53 32.33
C GLY A 418 25.52 47.25 32.30
N PRO A 419 25.76 46.60 33.44
CA PRO A 419 26.41 45.30 33.46
C PRO A 419 25.50 44.21 32.89
N HIS A 420 26.08 43.16 32.32
CA HIS A 420 25.33 41.96 31.94
C HIS A 420 24.76 41.26 33.20
N SER A 421 23.55 40.71 33.10
CA SER A 421 22.92 39.91 34.16
C SER A 421 22.98 38.42 33.84
N ASN A 422 23.44 37.62 34.79
CA ASN A 422 23.40 36.15 34.75
C ASN A 422 22.16 35.56 35.45
N GLU A 423 21.28 36.40 35.99
CA GLU A 423 20.07 35.96 36.69
C GLU A 423 18.87 35.94 35.74
N LYS A 424 18.25 34.76 35.61
CA LYS A 424 17.03 34.59 34.81
C LYS A 424 15.86 35.31 35.52
N PRO A 425 15.18 36.27 34.88
CA PRO A 425 14.00 36.91 35.46
C PRO A 425 12.92 35.85 35.75
N LEU A 426 12.28 35.98 36.91
CA LEU A 426 11.14 35.13 37.29
C LEU A 426 10.01 35.35 36.27
N GLU A 427 9.45 34.25 35.77
CA GLU A 427 8.40 34.25 34.74
C GLU A 427 7.12 34.86 35.36
N PRO A 428 6.52 35.91 34.76
CA PRO A 428 5.30 36.48 35.31
C PRO A 428 4.15 35.46 35.20
N LEU A 429 3.46 35.24 36.32
CA LEU A 429 2.24 34.45 36.39
C LEU A 429 1.21 35.04 35.42
N ARG A 430 0.68 34.22 34.51
CA ARG A 430 -0.35 34.65 33.55
C ARG A 430 -1.61 35.06 34.32
N PRO A 431 -2.15 36.27 34.11
CA PRO A 431 -3.47 36.63 34.63
C PRO A 431 -4.55 35.76 33.98
N GLU A 432 -5.50 35.30 34.79
CA GLU A 432 -6.73 34.67 34.32
C GLU A 432 -7.60 35.70 33.58
N VAL A 433 -8.09 35.35 32.40
CA VAL A 433 -8.94 36.23 31.59
C VAL A 433 -10.40 35.80 31.77
N SER A 434 -11.12 36.52 32.64
CA SER A 434 -12.59 36.56 32.67
C SER A 434 -13.10 37.52 31.60
N GLY A 435 -14.03 37.06 30.75
CA GLY A 435 -14.49 37.78 29.57
C GLY A 435 -15.48 38.92 29.83
N THR A 436 -15.68 39.78 28.82
CA THR A 436 -16.99 40.34 28.41
C THR A 436 -16.82 41.23 27.16
N LYS A 437 -17.87 41.24 26.33
CA LYS A 437 -18.02 42.06 25.10
C LYS A 437 -18.36 43.53 25.46
N SER A 438 -17.88 44.48 24.67
CA SER A 438 -18.65 45.65 24.21
C SER A 438 -17.92 46.45 23.12
N LYS A 439 -18.72 47.04 22.23
CA LYS A 439 -18.38 47.87 21.05
C LYS A 439 -17.98 49.30 21.46
N SER A 440 -17.15 49.99 20.67
CA SER A 440 -17.49 51.18 19.85
C SER A 440 -16.30 52.10 19.53
N ASP A 441 -16.24 52.49 18.25
CA ASP A 441 -15.91 53.81 17.67
C ASP A 441 -14.47 54.36 17.48
N SER A 442 -14.15 54.43 16.17
CA SER A 442 -13.64 55.56 15.36
C SER A 442 -12.27 56.18 15.63
N GLY A 443 -11.45 56.22 14.56
CA GLY A 443 -10.31 57.13 14.44
C GLY A 443 -9.37 56.75 13.29
N SER A 444 -9.52 57.41 12.14
CA SER A 444 -8.72 57.24 10.93
C SER A 444 -7.22 57.46 11.15
N ASN A 445 -6.37 56.65 10.51
CA ASN A 445 -5.22 57.18 9.76
C ASN A 445 -4.70 56.13 8.78
N SER A 446 -4.52 56.58 7.53
CA SER A 446 -4.16 55.78 6.37
C SER A 446 -2.76 55.18 6.50
N CYS A 447 -2.63 53.88 6.28
CA CYS A 447 -1.34 53.25 6.03
C CYS A 447 -1.49 52.27 4.88
N THR A 448 -0.66 52.45 3.86
CA THR A 448 -0.61 51.72 2.60
C THR A 448 -0.48 50.23 2.88
N GLU A 449 -1.52 49.48 2.53
CA GLU A 449 -1.61 48.04 2.74
C GLU A 449 -0.66 47.31 1.77
N ILE A 450 0.40 46.69 2.29
CA ILE A 450 1.12 45.64 1.56
C ILE A 450 0.22 44.41 1.64
N ILE A 451 -0.58 44.20 0.60
CA ILE A 451 -1.44 43.02 0.46
C ILE A 451 -0.54 41.80 0.28
N VAL A 452 -0.30 41.05 1.35
CA VAL A 452 0.18 39.66 1.23
C VAL A 452 -1.01 38.82 0.78
N GLN A 453 -1.14 38.65 -0.54
CA GLN A 453 -2.17 37.79 -1.12
C GLN A 453 -1.89 36.33 -0.74
N GLY A 454 -2.82 35.69 -0.03
CA GLY A 454 -2.88 34.23 0.06
C GLY A 454 -2.98 33.60 -1.34
N PRO A 455 -2.69 32.29 -1.49
CA PRO A 455 -2.79 31.62 -2.79
C PRO A 455 -4.19 31.87 -3.38
N LYS A 456 -4.23 32.41 -4.61
CA LYS A 456 -5.47 32.78 -5.28
C LYS A 456 -6.43 31.57 -5.30
N SER A 457 -7.71 31.78 -4.99
CA SER A 457 -8.72 30.72 -5.13
C SER A 457 -8.77 30.24 -6.59
N ALA A 458 -9.09 28.95 -6.79
CA ALA A 458 -9.19 28.37 -8.13
C ALA A 458 -10.14 29.16 -9.05
N GLU A 459 -11.19 29.77 -8.48
CA GLU A 459 -12.14 30.65 -9.19
C GLU A 459 -11.51 31.95 -9.70
N LYS A 460 -10.60 32.58 -8.93
CA LYS A 460 -9.92 33.82 -9.36
C LYS A 460 -8.91 33.53 -10.47
N MET A 461 -8.26 32.36 -10.43
CA MET A 461 -7.38 31.90 -11.51
C MET A 461 -8.13 31.59 -12.80
N GLN A 462 -9.39 31.14 -12.71
CA GLN A 462 -10.23 30.86 -13.87
C GLN A 462 -10.68 32.14 -14.59
N LYS A 463 -10.85 33.26 -13.85
CA LYS A 463 -11.14 34.60 -14.41
C LYS A 463 -9.93 35.25 -15.12
N GLU A 464 -8.70 34.88 -14.78
CA GLU A 464 -7.46 35.42 -15.36
C GLU A 464 -6.86 34.51 -16.44
N ARG A 465 -7.63 33.54 -16.95
CA ARG A 465 -7.15 32.52 -17.90
C ARG A 465 -6.85 33.14 -19.29
N PRO A 466 -5.64 32.97 -19.84
CA PRO A 466 -5.30 33.41 -21.20
C PRO A 466 -6.13 32.69 -22.27
N SER A 467 -6.35 33.32 -23.42
CA SER A 467 -7.19 32.77 -24.50
C SER A 467 -6.62 31.46 -25.06
N ALA A 468 -7.49 30.49 -25.34
CA ALA A 468 -7.13 29.23 -25.98
C ALA A 468 -6.61 29.40 -27.42
N GLN A 469 -6.85 30.56 -28.03
CA GLN A 469 -6.49 30.91 -29.42
C GLN A 469 -5.14 31.61 -29.56
N GLU A 470 -4.33 31.68 -28.50
CA GLU A 470 -2.96 32.21 -28.60
C GLU A 470 -2.07 31.37 -29.55
N GLN A 471 -1.09 32.01 -30.20
CA GLN A 471 -0.17 31.34 -31.12
C GLN A 471 0.59 30.20 -30.42
N MET A 472 0.52 29.00 -31.00
CA MET A 472 1.19 27.82 -30.47
C MET A 472 2.70 27.87 -30.78
N ARG A 473 3.52 27.45 -29.83
CA ARG A 473 4.99 27.35 -29.97
C ARG A 473 5.42 25.89 -29.91
N PRO A 474 6.43 25.46 -30.70
CA PRO A 474 6.90 24.08 -30.67
C PRO A 474 7.62 23.77 -29.35
N LEU A 475 7.35 22.60 -28.77
CA LEU A 475 8.06 22.11 -27.59
C LEU A 475 9.38 21.45 -27.98
N THR A 476 10.38 21.55 -27.10
CA THR A 476 11.70 20.95 -27.34
C THR A 476 11.66 19.43 -27.14
N PHE A 477 12.18 18.68 -28.11
CA PHE A 477 12.29 17.23 -28.05
C PHE A 477 13.64 16.80 -27.46
N LYS A 478 13.58 15.83 -26.54
CA LYS A 478 14.72 15.11 -25.97
C LYS A 478 14.60 13.65 -26.37
N VAL A 479 15.47 13.21 -27.27
CA VAL A 479 15.52 11.82 -27.72
C VAL A 479 16.38 11.03 -26.74
N SER A 480 15.86 9.91 -26.23
CA SER A 480 16.66 9.01 -25.39
C SER A 480 17.64 8.21 -26.25
N ARG A 481 18.87 8.02 -25.75
CA ARG A 481 19.89 7.18 -26.40
C ARG A 481 19.38 5.78 -26.77
N SER A 482 18.57 5.19 -25.89
CA SER A 482 17.94 3.89 -26.14
C SER A 482 16.97 3.88 -27.33
N LEU A 483 16.30 5.01 -27.61
CA LEU A 483 15.43 5.12 -28.78
C LEU A 483 16.28 5.29 -30.05
N GLU A 484 17.37 6.05 -29.99
CA GLU A 484 18.31 6.20 -31.11
C GLU A 484 18.86 4.84 -31.56
N GLU A 485 19.30 4.01 -30.60
CA GLU A 485 19.78 2.64 -30.87
C GLU A 485 18.70 1.75 -31.52
N VAL A 486 17.45 1.86 -31.07
CA VAL A 486 16.32 1.11 -31.65
C VAL A 486 16.00 1.59 -33.06
N LEU A 487 16.03 2.91 -33.31
CA LEU A 487 15.77 3.48 -34.64
C LEU A 487 16.89 3.15 -35.62
N GLU A 488 18.15 3.15 -35.17
CA GLU A 488 19.29 2.73 -35.99
C GLU A 488 19.18 1.25 -36.38
N LYS A 489 18.83 0.39 -35.42
CA LYS A 489 18.58 -1.03 -35.70
C LYS A 489 17.46 -1.24 -36.71
N LEU A 490 16.33 -0.54 -36.55
CA LEU A 490 15.20 -0.62 -37.49
C LEU A 490 15.59 -0.10 -38.89
N ARG A 491 16.42 0.95 -38.97
CA ARG A 491 16.95 1.46 -40.24
C ARG A 491 17.88 0.45 -40.94
N LEU A 492 18.69 -0.29 -40.18
CA LEU A 492 19.56 -1.35 -40.72
C LEU A 492 18.75 -2.56 -41.19
N GLU A 493 17.78 -3.01 -40.40
CA GLU A 493 16.85 -4.09 -40.76
C GLU A 493 16.03 -3.73 -42.03
N ALA A 494 15.58 -2.47 -42.17
CA ALA A 494 14.87 -2.01 -43.36
C ALA A 494 15.75 -1.98 -44.63
N LYS A 495 17.05 -1.71 -44.49
CA LYS A 495 18.03 -1.78 -45.60
C LYS A 495 18.35 -3.21 -46.02
N GLU A 496 18.37 -4.18 -45.10
CA GLU A 496 18.54 -5.59 -45.46
C GLU A 496 17.30 -6.14 -46.19
N VAL A 497 16.10 -5.70 -45.81
CA VAL A 497 14.84 -6.12 -46.45
C VAL A 497 14.67 -5.49 -47.85
N SER A 498 15.12 -4.25 -48.08
CA SER A 498 15.01 -3.61 -49.40
C SER A 498 15.92 -4.24 -50.46
N VAL A 499 17.01 -4.90 -50.06
CA VAL A 499 17.89 -5.65 -50.97
C VAL A 499 17.27 -7.00 -51.39
N GLN A 500 16.39 -7.59 -50.58
CA GLN A 500 15.71 -8.86 -50.91
C GLN A 500 14.35 -8.69 -51.63
N LYS A 501 13.77 -7.49 -51.63
CA LYS A 501 12.40 -7.25 -52.13
C LYS A 501 12.33 -6.71 -53.57
N ALA A 502 13.44 -6.73 -54.30
CA ALA A 502 13.49 -6.25 -55.68
C ALA A 502 13.00 -7.27 -56.73
N GLU A 503 12.56 -8.48 -56.33
CA GLU A 503 11.98 -9.45 -57.26
C GLU A 503 10.64 -10.01 -56.75
N THR A 504 9.64 -9.91 -57.63
CA THR A 504 8.28 -10.51 -57.62
C THR A 504 7.14 -9.72 -56.92
N ASP A 505 6.47 -8.89 -57.72
CA ASP A 505 5.15 -8.30 -57.47
C ASP A 505 4.00 -9.31 -57.77
N VAL A 506 4.17 -10.57 -57.35
CA VAL A 506 3.21 -11.66 -57.62
C VAL A 506 2.89 -12.40 -56.32
N ALA A 507 1.60 -12.59 -56.02
CA ALA A 507 1.15 -13.31 -54.84
C ALA A 507 1.62 -14.78 -54.89
N VAL A 508 2.33 -15.23 -53.85
CA VAL A 508 2.84 -16.61 -53.77
C VAL A 508 1.73 -17.55 -53.31
N VAL A 509 1.64 -18.73 -53.92
CA VAL A 509 0.72 -19.81 -53.51
C VAL A 509 0.91 -20.12 -52.03
N GLY A 510 -0.18 -20.11 -51.26
CA GLY A 510 -0.19 -20.20 -49.80
C GLY A 510 -0.41 -18.88 -49.07
N THR A 511 -0.47 -17.74 -49.78
CA THR A 511 -0.76 -16.42 -49.17
C THR A 511 -2.21 -16.34 -48.70
N ARG A 512 -2.44 -16.04 -47.41
CA ARG A 512 -3.80 -15.86 -46.87
C ARG A 512 -4.37 -14.50 -47.25
N CYS A 513 -5.69 -14.43 -47.42
CA CYS A 513 -6.39 -13.17 -47.64
C CYS A 513 -6.14 -12.22 -46.46
N LYS A 514 -5.83 -10.95 -46.76
CA LYS A 514 -5.48 -9.95 -45.75
C LYS A 514 -6.69 -9.19 -45.18
N HIS A 515 -7.90 -9.45 -45.68
CA HIS A 515 -9.12 -8.86 -45.12
C HIS A 515 -9.49 -9.52 -43.77
N SER A 516 -9.88 -8.70 -42.80
CA SER A 516 -10.24 -9.14 -41.45
C SER A 516 -11.43 -10.11 -41.47
N GLY A 517 -11.26 -11.31 -40.92
CA GLY A 517 -12.29 -12.35 -40.86
C GLY A 517 -12.33 -13.31 -42.06
N CYS A 518 -11.57 -13.03 -43.14
CA CYS A 518 -11.47 -13.95 -44.26
C CYS A 518 -10.40 -15.03 -43.99
N LYS A 519 -10.78 -16.31 -44.15
CA LYS A 519 -9.89 -17.47 -43.88
C LYS A 519 -9.31 -18.10 -45.15
N GLU A 520 -9.63 -17.56 -46.33
CA GLU A 520 -9.21 -18.10 -47.64
C GLU A 520 -7.71 -17.96 -47.91
N VAL A 521 -7.18 -18.90 -48.68
CA VAL A 521 -5.76 -19.01 -49.02
C VAL A 521 -5.59 -19.04 -50.53
N TYR A 522 -4.66 -18.25 -51.05
CA TYR A 522 -4.35 -18.17 -52.47
C TYR A 522 -3.74 -19.48 -52.97
N GLN A 523 -4.45 -20.20 -53.85
CA GLN A 523 -4.00 -21.45 -54.48
C GLN A 523 -3.70 -21.28 -55.99
N GLY A 524 -4.05 -20.13 -56.58
CA GLY A 524 -3.83 -19.81 -57.99
C GLY A 524 -4.84 -18.76 -58.49
N PRO A 525 -4.89 -18.47 -59.80
CA PRO A 525 -5.83 -17.51 -60.41
C PRO A 525 -7.30 -17.88 -60.20
N GLU A 526 -7.59 -19.17 -59.98
CA GLU A 526 -8.92 -19.68 -59.62
C GLU A 526 -9.40 -19.22 -58.23
N SER A 527 -8.49 -18.89 -57.31
CA SER A 527 -8.81 -18.35 -55.98
C SER A 527 -9.33 -16.91 -56.03
N ASP A 528 -9.15 -16.20 -57.15
CA ASP A 528 -9.69 -14.85 -57.37
C ASP A 528 -11.18 -14.85 -57.74
N ALA A 529 -11.73 -16.01 -58.12
CA ALA A 529 -13.14 -16.16 -58.46
C ALA A 529 -14.06 -16.24 -57.23
N GLY A 530 -13.50 -16.48 -56.04
CA GLY A 530 -14.25 -16.54 -54.78
C GLY A 530 -14.69 -15.17 -54.26
N THR A 531 -15.86 -15.12 -53.61
CA THR A 531 -16.35 -13.93 -52.91
C THR A 531 -15.72 -13.83 -51.52
N CYS A 532 -14.91 -12.81 -51.27
CA CYS A 532 -14.31 -12.55 -49.97
C CYS A 532 -15.35 -11.92 -49.03
N VAL A 533 -15.71 -12.60 -47.95
CA VAL A 533 -16.57 -12.05 -46.89
C VAL A 533 -15.71 -11.61 -45.71
N TYR A 534 -15.81 -10.35 -45.30
CA TYR A 534 -14.89 -9.72 -44.33
C TYR A 534 -15.53 -8.58 -43.52
N HIS A 535 -14.82 -8.11 -42.49
CA HIS A 535 -15.17 -6.92 -41.73
C HIS A 535 -14.30 -5.71 -42.15
N PRO A 536 -14.87 -4.60 -42.64
CA PRO A 536 -14.14 -3.36 -42.91
C PRO A 536 -13.84 -2.56 -41.63
N GLY A 537 -14.54 -2.87 -40.54
CA GLY A 537 -14.34 -2.25 -39.23
C GLY A 537 -13.12 -2.77 -38.48
N VAL A 538 -12.79 -2.11 -37.38
CA VAL A 538 -11.72 -2.53 -36.45
C VAL A 538 -12.29 -3.35 -35.30
N PRO A 539 -11.50 -4.27 -34.72
CA PRO A 539 -11.90 -4.97 -33.51
C PRO A 539 -11.98 -3.97 -32.33
N VAL A 540 -13.10 -4.00 -31.60
CA VAL A 540 -13.36 -3.17 -30.42
C VAL A 540 -13.51 -4.08 -29.22
N PHE A 541 -12.72 -3.81 -28.17
CA PHE A 541 -12.74 -4.54 -26.91
C PHE A 541 -13.02 -3.53 -25.78
N HIS A 542 -14.26 -3.49 -25.32
CA HIS A 542 -14.70 -2.55 -24.27
C HIS A 542 -15.65 -3.25 -23.31
N GLU A 543 -15.51 -2.99 -22.01
CA GLU A 543 -16.40 -3.54 -20.96
C GLU A 543 -16.55 -5.09 -20.98
N GLY A 544 -15.48 -5.80 -21.34
CA GLY A 544 -15.50 -7.28 -21.43
C GLY A 544 -16.18 -7.83 -22.69
N MET A 545 -16.74 -6.96 -23.53
CA MET A 545 -17.38 -7.30 -24.80
C MET A 545 -16.39 -7.10 -25.96
N LYS A 546 -16.51 -7.97 -26.95
CA LYS A 546 -15.68 -8.02 -28.16
C LYS A 546 -16.57 -7.93 -29.38
N TYR A 547 -16.31 -6.99 -30.28
CA TYR A 547 -17.12 -6.81 -31.48
C TYR A 547 -16.36 -6.09 -32.59
N TRP A 548 -16.78 -6.24 -33.84
CA TRP A 548 -16.27 -5.43 -34.95
C TRP A 548 -17.02 -4.11 -35.02
N SER A 549 -16.30 -3.00 -35.21
CA SER A 549 -16.92 -1.67 -35.33
C SER A 549 -17.88 -1.53 -36.52
N CYS A 550 -17.84 -2.44 -37.51
CA CYS A 550 -18.76 -2.41 -38.66
C CYS A 550 -20.16 -2.94 -38.36
N CYS A 551 -20.28 -3.97 -37.52
CA CYS A 551 -21.53 -4.71 -37.31
C CYS A 551 -21.96 -4.79 -35.84
N ALA A 552 -21.07 -4.42 -34.91
CA ALA A 552 -21.34 -4.32 -33.48
C ALA A 552 -21.94 -5.59 -32.84
N ILE A 553 -21.71 -6.76 -33.43
CA ILE A 553 -22.13 -8.06 -32.88
C ILE A 553 -21.24 -8.36 -31.66
N ARG A 554 -21.80 -8.24 -30.47
CA ARG A 554 -21.05 -8.34 -29.20
C ARG A 554 -20.97 -9.77 -28.71
N THR A 555 -19.75 -10.25 -28.46
CA THR A 555 -19.50 -11.53 -27.79
C THR A 555 -18.60 -11.30 -26.59
N SER A 556 -18.79 -12.11 -25.55
CA SER A 556 -17.88 -12.14 -24.40
C SER A 556 -16.71 -13.10 -24.65
N ASP A 557 -16.90 -14.13 -25.47
CA ASP A 557 -15.88 -15.11 -25.86
C ASP A 557 -15.04 -14.64 -27.06
N PHE A 558 -13.73 -14.89 -27.02
CA PHE A 558 -12.78 -14.46 -28.05
C PHE A 558 -12.78 -15.36 -29.29
N ASN A 559 -13.03 -16.67 -29.13
CA ASN A 559 -13.13 -17.58 -30.26
C ASN A 559 -14.44 -17.32 -31.02
N GLU A 560 -15.52 -17.07 -30.29
CA GLU A 560 -16.80 -16.66 -30.88
C GLU A 560 -16.68 -15.33 -31.63
N PHE A 561 -15.85 -14.39 -31.14
CA PHE A 561 -15.52 -13.15 -31.85
C PHE A 561 -14.75 -13.38 -33.18
N LEU A 562 -13.77 -14.29 -33.18
CA LEU A 562 -12.98 -14.62 -34.37
C LEU A 562 -13.78 -15.42 -35.41
N ASP A 563 -14.80 -16.16 -34.97
CA ASP A 563 -15.67 -16.96 -35.84
C ASP A 563 -16.89 -16.18 -36.36
N GLN A 564 -17.04 -14.89 -35.99
CA GLN A 564 -18.06 -14.03 -36.58
C GLN A 564 -17.88 -13.93 -38.10
N LYS A 565 -18.97 -14.16 -38.85
CA LYS A 565 -18.98 -14.00 -40.30
C LYS A 565 -18.84 -12.53 -40.67
N GLY A 566 -18.02 -12.24 -41.69
CA GLY A 566 -17.81 -10.90 -42.21
C GLY A 566 -19.12 -10.17 -42.57
N CYS A 567 -19.17 -8.88 -42.29
CA CYS A 567 -20.33 -8.00 -42.49
C CYS A 567 -20.39 -7.39 -43.91
N SER A 568 -19.38 -7.62 -44.76
CA SER A 568 -19.29 -7.09 -46.12
C SER A 568 -18.64 -8.09 -47.06
N SER A 569 -18.95 -8.01 -48.37
CA SER A 569 -18.42 -8.90 -49.40
C SER A 569 -17.66 -8.12 -50.49
N GLY A 570 -16.53 -8.65 -50.97
CA GLY A 570 -15.73 -8.05 -52.03
C GLY A 570 -14.73 -9.04 -52.65
N LYS A 571 -13.75 -8.52 -53.40
CA LYS A 571 -12.65 -9.33 -53.93
C LYS A 571 -11.60 -9.59 -52.85
N HIS A 572 -10.88 -10.71 -52.95
CA HIS A 572 -9.80 -11.03 -52.03
C HIS A 572 -8.64 -10.05 -52.16
N LEU A 573 -8.03 -9.70 -51.03
CA LEU A 573 -6.87 -8.79 -50.96
C LEU A 573 -5.61 -9.59 -50.60
N TRP A 574 -4.79 -9.86 -51.61
CA TRP A 574 -3.56 -10.66 -51.45
C TRP A 574 -2.32 -9.78 -51.21
N VAL A 575 -2.30 -8.58 -51.80
CA VAL A 575 -1.20 -7.61 -51.73
C VAL A 575 -1.70 -6.31 -51.09
N GLN A 576 -0.88 -5.70 -50.22
CA GLN A 576 -1.30 -4.58 -49.37
C GLN A 576 -1.11 -3.24 -50.11
N ILE A 577 -2.19 -2.48 -50.31
CA ILE A 577 -2.12 -1.13 -50.89
C ILE A 577 -1.63 -0.14 -49.82
N ALA A 578 -0.62 0.67 -50.14
CA ALA A 578 0.06 1.55 -49.19
C ALA A 578 -0.70 2.86 -48.95
N GLY A 579 -1.34 3.00 -47.78
CA GLY A 579 -1.88 4.26 -47.25
C GLY A 579 -1.54 4.44 -45.77
N LYS A 580 -1.25 5.68 -45.34
CA LYS A 580 -1.00 6.03 -43.93
C LYS A 580 -2.29 5.85 -43.12
N LYS A 581 -2.21 5.17 -41.99
CA LYS A 581 -3.38 4.85 -41.14
C LYS A 581 -3.30 5.67 -39.86
N GLU A 582 -4.32 6.49 -39.58
CA GLU A 582 -4.49 7.12 -38.28
C GLU A 582 -4.80 6.05 -37.22
N VAL A 583 -4.07 6.07 -36.11
CA VAL A 583 -4.19 5.04 -35.06
C VAL A 583 -4.49 5.70 -33.73
N SER A 584 -5.60 5.30 -33.11
CA SER A 584 -5.91 5.66 -31.72
C SER A 584 -4.88 5.02 -30.78
N CYS A 585 -4.03 5.84 -30.17
CA CYS A 585 -3.07 5.40 -29.16
C CYS A 585 -3.65 5.62 -27.76
N ARG A 586 -3.33 4.70 -26.83
CA ARG A 586 -3.55 4.94 -25.41
C ARG A 586 -2.64 6.08 -24.95
N TYR A 587 -3.18 7.01 -24.17
CA TYR A 587 -2.40 7.99 -23.42
C TYR A 587 -2.92 8.10 -21.99
N ASP A 588 -2.00 8.29 -21.04
CA ASP A 588 -2.29 8.49 -19.62
C ASP A 588 -1.68 9.83 -19.17
N TRP A 589 -2.10 10.38 -18.03
CA TRP A 589 -1.47 11.57 -17.45
C TRP A 589 -1.31 11.45 -15.94
N HIS A 590 -0.30 12.13 -15.40
CA HIS A 590 -0.11 12.30 -13.95
C HIS A 590 0.46 13.70 -13.66
N GLN A 591 0.51 14.07 -12.39
CA GLN A 591 0.99 15.39 -11.98
C GLN A 591 1.77 15.36 -10.67
N THR A 592 2.61 16.38 -10.50
CA THR A 592 3.23 16.74 -9.22
C THR A 592 2.75 18.14 -8.82
N GLY A 593 3.26 18.69 -7.71
CA GLY A 593 2.92 20.06 -7.31
C GLY A 593 3.21 21.11 -8.39
N SER A 594 4.23 20.91 -9.23
CA SER A 594 4.70 21.89 -10.22
C SER A 594 4.69 21.42 -11.68
N LEU A 595 4.46 20.13 -11.95
CA LEU A 595 4.49 19.55 -13.30
C LEU A 595 3.21 18.77 -13.60
N VAL A 596 2.87 18.69 -14.89
CA VAL A 596 1.89 17.75 -15.46
C VAL A 596 2.61 16.95 -16.54
N VAL A 597 2.47 15.62 -16.53
CA VAL A 597 3.15 14.75 -17.49
C VAL A 597 2.11 13.91 -18.23
N ILE A 598 2.07 14.05 -19.55
CA ILE A 598 1.21 13.28 -20.45
C ILE A 598 2.07 12.20 -21.11
N THR A 599 1.67 10.94 -20.98
CA THR A 599 2.40 9.77 -21.52
C THR A 599 1.59 9.12 -22.63
N ILE A 600 2.14 9.08 -23.84
CA ILE A 600 1.53 8.46 -25.03
C ILE A 600 2.27 7.17 -25.33
N TYR A 601 1.57 6.05 -25.40
CA TYR A 601 2.19 4.74 -25.65
C TYR A 601 2.32 4.49 -27.16
N ALA A 602 3.38 5.04 -27.75
CA ALA A 602 3.77 4.83 -29.14
C ALA A 602 5.16 4.18 -29.19
N LYS A 603 5.27 3.00 -29.82
CA LYS A 603 6.54 2.26 -29.95
C LYS A 603 7.36 2.78 -31.12
N ALA A 604 8.62 3.11 -30.87
CA ALA A 604 9.56 3.65 -31.85
C ALA A 604 9.01 4.89 -32.57
N ALA A 605 8.72 5.94 -31.80
CA ALA A 605 8.34 7.24 -32.33
C ALA A 605 9.49 7.85 -33.15
N LEU A 606 9.16 8.43 -34.29
CA LEU A 606 10.09 9.04 -35.23
C LEU A 606 10.24 10.54 -34.91
N PRO A 607 11.40 10.99 -34.39
CA PRO A 607 11.58 12.39 -34.00
C PRO A 607 11.41 13.38 -35.16
N GLU A 608 11.88 13.00 -36.35
CA GLU A 608 11.84 13.84 -37.56
C GLU A 608 10.41 14.07 -38.10
N LEU A 609 9.47 13.19 -37.77
CA LEU A 609 8.09 13.20 -38.26
C LEU A 609 7.07 13.49 -37.14
N SER A 610 7.53 13.78 -35.93
CA SER A 610 6.68 14.08 -34.77
C SER A 610 6.79 15.56 -34.42
N SER A 611 5.66 16.19 -34.13
CA SER A 611 5.59 17.60 -33.74
C SER A 611 4.61 17.79 -32.59
N VAL A 612 5.03 18.55 -31.58
CA VAL A 612 4.17 18.92 -30.45
C VAL A 612 4.24 20.43 -30.28
N HIS A 613 3.09 21.08 -30.39
CA HIS A 613 2.95 22.53 -30.26
C HIS A 613 2.08 22.84 -29.05
N ALA A 614 2.43 23.85 -28.27
CA ALA A 614 1.65 24.27 -27.12
C ALA A 614 1.59 25.79 -27.01
N ASN A 615 0.46 26.32 -26.55
CA ASN A 615 0.38 27.65 -25.96
C ASN A 615 0.17 27.50 -24.44
N ARG A 616 -0.23 28.57 -23.76
CA ARG A 616 -0.38 28.56 -22.30
C ARG A 616 -1.55 27.70 -21.79
N THR A 617 -2.50 27.34 -22.64
CA THR A 617 -3.76 26.69 -22.27
C THR A 617 -4.18 25.55 -23.19
N THR A 618 -3.56 25.37 -24.35
CA THR A 618 -3.83 24.30 -25.31
C THR A 618 -2.54 23.64 -25.79
N ILE A 619 -2.63 22.36 -26.13
CA ILE A 619 -1.55 21.58 -26.71
C ILE A 619 -2.07 20.78 -27.89
N ASP A 620 -1.32 20.80 -28.99
CA ASP A 620 -1.53 20.02 -30.19
C ASP A 620 -0.39 19.01 -30.35
N ILE A 621 -0.77 17.74 -30.46
CA ILE A 621 0.13 16.60 -30.37
C ILE A 621 0.02 15.79 -31.65
N GLN A 622 1.13 15.67 -32.37
CA GLN A 622 1.25 14.83 -33.55
C GLN A 622 2.48 13.94 -33.42
N ILE A 623 2.27 12.63 -33.21
CA ILE A 623 3.35 11.65 -33.03
C ILE A 623 3.29 10.61 -34.15
N SER A 624 4.36 10.52 -34.93
CA SER A 624 4.52 9.52 -35.99
C SER A 624 5.36 8.34 -35.49
N PHE A 625 4.94 7.12 -35.76
CA PHE A 625 5.64 5.90 -35.33
C PHE A 625 5.46 4.76 -36.34
N GLN A 626 6.40 3.80 -36.34
CA GLN A 626 6.36 2.61 -37.22
C GLN A 626 6.15 2.91 -38.72
N GLU A 627 6.77 3.98 -39.24
CA GLU A 627 6.76 4.47 -40.64
C GLU A 627 5.39 4.79 -41.28
N LYS A 628 4.27 4.29 -40.74
CA LYS A 628 2.94 4.32 -41.38
C LYS A 628 1.78 4.62 -40.43
N SER A 629 2.05 4.85 -39.15
CA SER A 629 1.05 5.14 -38.13
C SER A 629 1.27 6.52 -37.49
N GLU A 630 0.17 7.24 -37.31
CA GLU A 630 0.17 8.60 -36.76
C GLU A 630 -0.89 8.73 -35.67
N PHE A 631 -0.52 9.40 -34.59
CA PHE A 631 -1.39 9.81 -33.50
C PHE A 631 -1.55 11.32 -33.50
N LYS A 632 -2.79 11.81 -33.60
CA LYS A 632 -3.13 13.24 -33.54
C LYS A 632 -4.11 13.51 -32.40
N ARG A 633 -3.82 14.51 -31.58
CA ARG A 633 -4.71 14.93 -30.49
C ARG A 633 -4.46 16.38 -30.11
N GLN A 634 -5.53 17.16 -30.04
CA GLN A 634 -5.54 18.50 -29.46
C GLN A 634 -6.23 18.46 -28.10
N LEU A 635 -5.62 19.05 -27.08
CA LEU A 635 -6.13 19.08 -25.70
C LEU A 635 -6.19 20.52 -25.20
N GLU A 636 -7.32 20.92 -24.64
CA GLU A 636 -7.43 22.16 -23.88
C GLU A 636 -7.17 21.88 -22.39
N LEU A 637 -6.08 22.40 -21.84
CA LEU A 637 -5.57 22.06 -20.52
C LEU A 637 -6.38 22.73 -19.41
N TRP A 638 -6.64 22.03 -18.30
CA TRP A 638 -7.38 22.60 -17.16
C TRP A 638 -6.69 23.83 -16.53
N GLY A 639 -5.37 23.83 -16.45
CA GLY A 639 -4.57 24.93 -15.90
C GLY A 639 -3.65 25.60 -16.92
N VAL A 640 -2.98 26.66 -16.48
CA VAL A 640 -2.03 27.43 -17.29
C VAL A 640 -0.62 26.83 -17.16
N ILE A 641 0.07 26.70 -18.30
CA ILE A 641 1.43 26.15 -18.39
C ILE A 641 2.46 27.20 -18.82
N ASP A 642 3.69 27.00 -18.39
CA ASP A 642 4.89 27.70 -18.85
C ASP A 642 5.51 26.89 -20.00
N VAL A 643 5.25 27.33 -21.23
CA VAL A 643 5.66 26.65 -22.47
C VAL A 643 7.18 26.54 -22.58
N ASP A 644 7.91 27.58 -22.14
CA ASP A 644 9.38 27.65 -22.29
C ASP A 644 10.10 26.65 -21.38
N LYS A 645 9.47 26.22 -20.29
CA LYS A 645 9.97 25.19 -19.36
C LYS A 645 9.37 23.80 -19.60
N SER A 646 8.57 23.65 -20.65
CA SER A 646 7.91 22.40 -21.03
C SER A 646 8.68 21.70 -22.14
N PHE A 647 8.72 20.36 -22.13
CA PHE A 647 9.52 19.59 -23.09
C PHE A 647 8.94 18.19 -23.31
N VAL A 648 9.37 17.54 -24.40
CA VAL A 648 8.93 16.21 -24.81
C VAL A 648 10.10 15.23 -24.74
N ASN A 649 9.94 14.10 -24.05
CA ASN A 649 10.89 13.01 -24.03
C ASN A 649 10.41 11.87 -24.94
N LEU A 650 11.23 11.47 -25.92
CA LEU A 650 10.96 10.32 -26.77
C LEU A 650 11.72 9.08 -26.25
N LEU A 651 10.97 8.06 -25.85
CA LEU A 651 11.47 6.79 -25.34
C LEU A 651 11.11 5.64 -26.31
N PRO A 652 11.77 4.46 -26.22
CA PRO A 652 11.54 3.35 -27.15
C PRO A 652 10.08 2.88 -27.26
N THR A 653 9.32 2.98 -26.17
CA THR A 653 7.96 2.44 -26.07
C THR A 653 6.90 3.50 -25.78
N LYS A 654 7.28 4.75 -25.54
CA LYS A 654 6.38 5.82 -25.13
C LYS A 654 6.96 7.22 -25.39
N VAL A 655 6.09 8.21 -25.45
CA VAL A 655 6.42 9.63 -25.54
C VAL A 655 5.89 10.32 -24.29
N GLU A 656 6.74 11.04 -23.56
CA GLU A 656 6.36 11.76 -22.34
C GLU A 656 6.45 13.26 -22.56
N ILE A 657 5.31 13.94 -22.52
CA ILE A 657 5.22 15.40 -22.62
C ILE A 657 5.16 15.95 -21.19
N THR A 658 6.21 16.64 -20.76
CA THR A 658 6.30 17.27 -19.45
C THR A 658 5.97 18.75 -19.55
N LEU A 659 4.87 19.15 -18.93
CA LEU A 659 4.34 20.51 -18.90
C LEU A 659 4.60 21.16 -17.54
N ARG A 660 5.24 22.34 -17.53
CA ARG A 660 5.46 23.11 -16.30
C ARG A 660 4.22 23.91 -15.97
N LYS A 661 3.67 23.73 -14.76
CA LYS A 661 2.53 24.55 -14.29
C LYS A 661 3.02 25.98 -14.02
N SER A 662 2.25 26.99 -14.43
CA SER A 662 2.54 28.39 -14.07
C SER A 662 2.31 28.65 -12.58
N TYR A 663 1.42 27.89 -11.95
CA TYR A 663 1.09 27.98 -10.52
C TYR A 663 1.13 26.60 -9.88
N PRO A 664 1.61 26.46 -8.63
CA PRO A 664 1.73 25.18 -7.94
C PRO A 664 0.37 24.70 -7.39
N VAL A 665 -0.57 24.43 -8.28
CA VAL A 665 -1.94 24.01 -7.96
C VAL A 665 -2.20 22.60 -8.47
N THR A 666 -2.95 21.81 -7.72
CA THR A 666 -3.39 20.46 -8.11
C THR A 666 -4.51 20.55 -9.14
N TRP A 667 -4.39 19.84 -10.27
CA TRP A 667 -5.38 19.82 -11.34
C TRP A 667 -6.37 18.68 -11.09
N GLY A 668 -7.68 18.96 -11.03
CA GLY A 668 -8.70 17.92 -10.85
C GLY A 668 -8.91 17.03 -12.09
N ARG A 669 -8.54 17.52 -13.28
CA ARG A 669 -8.64 16.86 -14.58
C ARG A 669 -7.59 17.42 -15.54
N LEU A 670 -7.26 16.68 -16.60
CA LEU A 670 -6.31 17.15 -17.63
C LEU A 670 -6.96 18.20 -18.54
N GLU A 671 -8.16 17.89 -19.03
CA GLU A 671 -8.87 18.71 -20.01
C GLU A 671 -9.91 19.62 -19.35
N LEU A 672 -10.03 20.85 -19.83
CA LEU A 672 -11.15 21.71 -19.49
C LEU A 672 -12.37 21.20 -20.27
N SER A 673 -13.36 20.61 -19.59
CA SER A 673 -14.59 20.19 -20.27
C SER A 673 -15.24 21.41 -20.93
N ALA A 674 -15.31 21.41 -22.26
CA ALA A 674 -16.23 22.27 -22.97
C ALA A 674 -17.65 21.88 -22.54
N ILE A 675 -18.43 22.86 -22.09
CA ILE A 675 -19.88 22.73 -22.15
C ILE A 675 -20.19 22.63 -23.65
N SER A 676 -20.48 21.42 -24.12
CA SER A 676 -20.90 21.22 -25.51
C SER A 676 -22.30 21.79 -25.67
N THR A 677 -22.40 22.99 -26.22
CA THR A 677 -23.57 23.45 -26.98
C THR A 677 -23.48 22.84 -28.38
N GLN A 678 -24.04 21.64 -28.54
CA GLN A 678 -24.53 21.11 -29.81
C GLN A 678 -25.90 20.49 -29.50
N PRO A 679 -26.98 20.86 -30.22
CA PRO A 679 -28.30 20.29 -30.00
C PRO A 679 -28.30 18.83 -30.46
N SER A 680 -28.62 17.92 -29.55
CA SER A 680 -29.07 16.57 -29.89
C SER A 680 -30.37 16.66 -30.69
N PRO A 681 -30.60 15.80 -31.72
CA PRO A 681 -31.91 15.72 -32.36
C PRO A 681 -32.95 15.39 -31.30
N GLU A 682 -34.01 16.20 -31.27
CA GLU A 682 -35.17 16.05 -30.41
C GLU A 682 -35.72 14.63 -30.55
N CYS A 683 -35.76 13.91 -29.42
CA CYS A 683 -36.63 12.76 -29.28
C CYS A 683 -37.94 13.29 -28.70
N GLU A 684 -39.02 13.13 -29.45
CA GLU A 684 -40.37 13.55 -29.05
C GLU A 684 -40.76 13.02 -27.66
N PRO A 685 -41.44 13.82 -26.83
CA PRO A 685 -41.90 13.38 -25.52
C PRO A 685 -43.10 12.43 -25.68
N GLN A 686 -42.95 11.18 -25.23
CA GLN A 686 -44.08 10.29 -24.99
C GLN A 686 -44.82 10.66 -23.69
N PRO A 687 -46.15 10.48 -23.64
CA PRO A 687 -47.01 11.11 -22.66
C PRO A 687 -46.93 10.45 -21.27
N THR A 688 -47.04 11.30 -20.26
CA THR A 688 -47.22 10.97 -18.85
C THR A 688 -48.53 10.24 -18.60
N CYS A 689 -48.49 9.09 -17.91
CA CYS A 689 -49.67 8.53 -17.25
C CYS A 689 -49.71 9.01 -15.79
N GLU A 690 -50.79 9.70 -15.45
CA GLU A 690 -51.20 10.11 -14.11
C GLU A 690 -51.72 8.93 -13.27
N PRO A 691 -51.76 9.09 -11.92
CA PRO A 691 -52.24 8.06 -11.00
C PRO A 691 -53.76 8.13 -10.80
N LEU A 692 -54.42 6.97 -10.76
CA LEU A 692 -55.82 6.85 -10.34
C LEU A 692 -55.92 6.27 -8.93
N GLN A 693 -56.53 7.05 -8.03
CA GLN A 693 -57.23 6.59 -6.83
C GLN A 693 -58.58 5.97 -7.23
N ASP A 694 -59.06 4.91 -6.56
CA ASP A 694 -60.13 5.00 -5.55
C ASP A 694 -60.45 3.63 -4.89
N LYS A 695 -61.22 3.71 -3.80
CA LYS A 695 -61.48 2.80 -2.66
C LYS A 695 -62.46 1.63 -2.86
N GLY A 696 -62.43 0.73 -1.85
CA GLY A 696 -63.55 -0.06 -1.28
C GLY A 696 -63.76 -1.45 -1.90
N GLU A 697 -64.09 -2.55 -1.23
CA GLU A 697 -64.52 -2.87 0.14
C GLU A 697 -64.33 -4.41 0.36
N GLU A 698 -64.15 -4.81 1.64
CA GLU A 698 -64.52 -6.07 2.34
C GLU A 698 -64.56 -7.44 1.61
N SER A 699 -63.82 -8.44 2.15
CA SER A 699 -64.40 -9.58 2.91
C SER A 699 -63.38 -10.70 3.19
N ASP A 700 -63.26 -10.98 4.49
CA ASP A 700 -62.99 -12.21 5.25
C ASP A 700 -62.44 -13.53 4.63
N ASP A 701 -61.65 -14.18 5.50
CA ASP A 701 -61.51 -15.64 5.70
C ASP A 701 -60.71 -16.48 4.68
N CYS A 702 -59.53 -17.00 5.08
CA CYS A 702 -59.44 -18.18 5.94
C CYS A 702 -58.00 -18.76 5.99
N LEU A 703 -57.60 -19.11 7.21
CA LEU A 703 -56.49 -19.99 7.54
C LEU A 703 -56.79 -21.43 7.07
N SER A 704 -55.78 -22.21 6.68
CA SER A 704 -55.47 -23.52 7.29
C SER A 704 -54.42 -24.31 6.53
N TRP A 705 -53.65 -25.06 7.32
CA TRP A 705 -52.75 -26.13 6.94
C TRP A 705 -53.54 -27.42 6.66
N SER A 706 -53.07 -28.29 5.77
CA SER A 706 -53.31 -29.74 5.86
C SER A 706 -52.24 -30.53 5.12
N GLU A 707 -51.87 -31.65 5.74
CA GLU A 707 -51.01 -32.74 5.27
C GLU A 707 -51.73 -33.64 4.24
N ASP A 708 -51.02 -34.71 3.86
CA ASP A 708 -51.46 -35.95 3.18
C ASP A 708 -51.25 -35.98 1.66
N GLU A 709 -50.25 -36.78 1.21
CA GLU A 709 -50.40 -38.12 0.60
C GLU A 709 -51.02 -38.01 -0.82
N GLU A 710 -50.46 -38.55 -1.90
CA GLU A 710 -50.22 -39.97 -2.14
C GLU A 710 -49.50 -40.19 -3.49
N PHE A 711 -49.11 -41.44 -3.70
CA PHE A 711 -48.38 -42.08 -4.80
C PHE A 711 -49.05 -42.06 -6.21
N SER A 712 -48.25 -42.50 -7.20
CA SER A 712 -48.58 -43.03 -8.56
C SER A 712 -48.30 -42.03 -9.70
N ASP A 713 -47.54 -42.32 -10.76
CA ASP A 713 -47.03 -43.55 -11.39
C ASP A 713 -45.58 -43.35 -11.89
#